data_AF-A0A7Y7TZJ1-F1
#
_entry.id   AF-A0A7Y7TZJ1-F1
#
_cell.length_a   1.000
_cell.length_b   1.000
_cell.length_c   1.000
_cell.angle_alpha   90.00
_cell.angle_beta   90.00
_cell.angle_gamma   90.00
#
_symmetry.space_group_name_H-M   'P 1'
#
loop_
_entity.id
_entity.type
_entity.pdbx_description
1 polymer ?
#
loop_
_entity_poly.entity_id
_entity_poly.type
_entity_poly.pdbx_seq_one_letter_code
_entity_poly.pdbx_strand_id
1 'polypeptide(L)'
;MIKRKPIGEIVFNTFIPNYQYYRAKANFVKIISVILLLTIFPGLKAFSEKPVPASHSRIGGPEFVSDFHYSGSQLSFLVDLSQLRNAEGIMLFYNLAYEKQIYCMDKHELSGGNAMFTTANSDSCAVKQLMKAAQKETLNQLDNKASKGNVSKAPSTASSCETADVFCGSNAYSFPAGTNSGNAQPGPNYGCLGSTPNPAWYFMNVGLSGEIIIDMSGNPNRDIDFICWGPFTSPTGACTQGLTLSTIVDCSYSANWTETCTIPNAQQGEFYLLMITNFSNQPCEVTFAQSNYGQPGAGLTNCEIVLNCSMVYLSSAPSCCSLSTNTFNVSGTLEFTNPPATGTLHVVDQTSPTQVTQIFTPPFTSPTDYTLQNIPCDGTAHDIRAFFTDSTNCILNEPALSPQPLINASASSNSPVCNGDPLYLDGGLAGMTSYLWTGPNGFTSNLQNPSIPVSGLSHSGTYNLSVISPNGCTYESSTQVVINSNSIGGVISGGTTVYEGISPVTLNLSGNTGSAVYWQKKHNTGQWVDISTASPTYTEIPGSSGTWYYRAIVQNGNCPPVHSSEAVVNVLSRTLSIKVFLQGFFREATGQMIKAQDINGAKFQGDTTDMITVLLAQQNTPYVIEHSITQVPLQQDGTASFDLPSGSVSSYYLVIKHRNSMETWSSIPLSLAIDHSFYDFTDAALKAFGSNMLKLGNAWTIYSGDANQDGIVDGTDMAAIDNASTWLYQGYFAEDVNGDGIVDGTDMLIIDNNSAHVVTVKSPLN
;
A
#
# COMPACT_ATOMS: atom_id res chain seq x y z
N MET A 1 -5.70 45.74 -30.55
CA MET A 1 -6.45 44.46 -30.56
C MET A 1 -5.64 43.45 -31.35
N ILE A 2 -5.33 42.30 -30.76
CA ILE A 2 -5.26 40.96 -31.39
C ILE A 2 -4.83 40.00 -30.27
N LYS A 3 -5.77 39.14 -29.84
CA LYS A 3 -5.51 37.85 -29.20
C LYS A 3 -5.65 36.79 -30.30
N ARG A 4 -4.80 35.78 -30.31
CA ARG A 4 -5.14 34.44 -30.84
C ARG A 4 -4.63 33.34 -29.93
N LYS A 5 -5.52 32.36 -29.74
CA LYS A 5 -5.39 31.07 -29.06
C LYS A 5 -4.82 30.00 -30.02
N PRO A 6 -4.53 28.76 -29.54
CA PRO A 6 -3.53 27.84 -30.09
C PRO A 6 -4.07 26.73 -31.01
N ILE A 7 -3.15 25.95 -31.61
CA ILE A 7 -3.37 24.70 -32.36
C ILE A 7 -2.47 23.61 -31.74
N GLY A 8 -2.98 22.37 -31.69
CA GLY A 8 -2.37 21.20 -31.06
C GLY A 8 -1.55 20.25 -31.97
N GLU A 9 -1.11 19.18 -31.29
CA GLU A 9 -0.63 17.83 -31.69
C GLU A 9 0.29 17.61 -32.92
N ILE A 10 1.46 16.98 -32.65
CA ILE A 10 2.03 15.90 -33.49
C ILE A 10 2.60 14.80 -32.57
N VAL A 11 2.15 13.56 -32.81
CA VAL A 11 2.62 12.29 -32.25
C VAL A 11 3.87 11.80 -33.01
N PHE A 12 4.82 11.16 -32.34
CA PHE A 12 5.79 10.25 -32.97
C PHE A 12 5.75 8.87 -32.32
N ASN A 13 5.58 7.85 -33.15
CA ASN A 13 5.61 6.43 -32.80
C ASN A 13 6.74 5.73 -33.60
N THR A 14 7.32 4.70 -32.98
CA THR A 14 8.12 3.56 -33.50
C THR A 14 9.65 3.63 -33.78
N PHE A 15 10.36 2.76 -33.01
CA PHE A 15 11.44 1.80 -33.32
C PHE A 15 12.82 2.21 -33.87
N ILE A 16 13.87 2.11 -33.02
CA ILE A 16 15.29 1.77 -33.38
C ILE A 16 15.92 0.96 -32.20
N PRO A 17 16.69 -0.12 -32.46
CA PRO A 17 17.09 -1.11 -31.46
C PRO A 17 18.29 -0.71 -30.59
N ASN A 18 18.33 -1.29 -29.37
CA ASN A 18 19.46 -1.51 -28.47
C ASN A 18 20.78 -0.78 -28.82
N TYR A 19 21.00 0.44 -28.27
CA TYR A 19 22.30 0.98 -27.78
C TYR A 19 22.32 2.52 -27.50
N GLN A 20 21.28 3.17 -26.96
CA GLN A 20 21.34 4.64 -26.69
C GLN A 20 20.67 5.16 -25.39
N TYR A 21 20.39 4.31 -24.40
CA TYR A 21 19.67 4.76 -23.18
C TYR A 21 20.55 5.49 -22.14
N TYR A 22 21.88 5.41 -22.21
CA TYR A 22 22.78 6.02 -21.23
C TYR A 22 23.16 7.49 -21.49
N ARG A 23 22.92 8.05 -22.69
CA ARG A 23 23.29 9.44 -23.01
C ARG A 23 22.20 10.48 -22.70
N ALA A 24 20.92 10.10 -22.65
CA ALA A 24 19.82 11.05 -22.43
C ALA A 24 19.69 11.52 -20.96
N LYS A 25 19.96 10.64 -19.98
CA LYS A 25 19.94 10.99 -18.54
C LYS A 25 21.03 12.01 -18.15
N ALA A 26 22.19 11.95 -18.80
CA ALA A 26 23.30 12.86 -18.50
C ALA A 26 23.04 14.30 -18.97
N ASN A 27 22.27 14.49 -20.04
CA ASN A 27 21.95 15.82 -20.58
C ASN A 27 20.78 16.49 -19.84
N PHE A 28 19.81 15.73 -19.32
CA PHE A 28 18.65 16.28 -18.61
C PHE A 28 19.00 16.81 -17.20
N VAL A 29 19.90 16.13 -16.47
CA VAL A 29 20.43 16.60 -15.18
C VAL A 29 21.31 17.84 -15.37
N LYS A 30 22.10 17.90 -16.46
CA LYS A 30 22.96 19.04 -16.78
C LYS A 30 22.16 20.31 -17.13
N ILE A 31 21.02 20.18 -17.79
CA ILE A 31 20.14 21.32 -18.15
C ILE A 31 19.50 21.93 -16.90
N ILE A 32 19.06 21.12 -15.93
CA ILE A 32 18.43 21.59 -14.69
C ILE A 32 19.45 22.31 -13.79
N SER A 33 20.69 21.79 -13.69
CA SER A 33 21.76 22.46 -12.92
C SER A 33 22.17 23.82 -13.51
N VAL A 34 22.20 23.95 -14.84
CA VAL A 34 22.53 25.20 -15.53
C VAL A 34 21.41 26.25 -15.38
N ILE A 35 20.14 25.82 -15.38
CA ILE A 35 18.99 26.70 -15.13
C ILE A 35 19.00 27.22 -13.68
N LEU A 36 19.33 26.35 -12.71
CA LEU A 36 19.46 26.73 -11.29
C LEU A 36 20.61 27.74 -11.05
N LEU A 37 21.75 27.55 -11.72
CA LEU A 37 22.92 28.45 -11.67
C LEU A 37 22.65 29.82 -12.32
N LEU A 38 21.90 29.86 -13.43
CA LEU A 38 21.52 31.10 -14.12
C LEU A 38 20.43 31.90 -13.36
N THR A 39 19.57 31.24 -12.57
CA THR A 39 18.58 31.91 -11.72
C THR A 39 19.17 32.56 -10.46
N ILE A 40 20.35 32.11 -10.01
CA ILE A 40 21.01 32.62 -8.80
C ILE A 40 22.02 33.73 -9.14
N PHE A 41 22.54 33.80 -10.38
CA PHE A 41 23.55 34.77 -10.80
C PHE A 41 23.27 35.36 -12.20
N PRO A 42 22.74 36.61 -12.32
CA PRO A 42 22.26 37.17 -13.60
C PRO A 42 23.33 37.56 -14.65
N GLY A 43 24.60 37.14 -14.49
CA GLY A 43 25.72 37.55 -15.34
C GLY A 43 26.43 36.45 -16.13
N LEU A 44 26.05 35.18 -15.96
CA LEU A 44 26.68 34.03 -16.62
C LEU A 44 26.18 33.86 -18.07
N LYS A 45 27.09 33.86 -19.05
CA LYS A 45 26.78 33.50 -20.45
C LYS A 45 27.11 32.04 -20.70
N ALA A 46 26.10 31.24 -21.03
CA ALA A 46 26.27 29.86 -21.51
C ALA A 46 26.21 29.82 -23.05
N PHE A 47 27.17 29.16 -23.69
CA PHE A 47 27.12 28.86 -25.13
C PHE A 47 26.50 27.48 -25.35
N SER A 48 25.54 27.40 -26.30
CA SER A 48 24.81 26.17 -26.65
C SER A 48 25.44 25.50 -27.88
N GLU A 49 25.63 24.18 -27.80
CA GLU A 49 25.93 23.34 -28.96
C GLU A 49 24.68 23.24 -29.86
N LYS A 50 24.83 23.55 -31.16
CA LYS A 50 23.89 23.12 -32.22
C LYS A 50 24.59 22.08 -33.10
N PRO A 51 23.94 20.97 -33.47
CA PRO A 51 24.43 20.14 -34.56
C PRO A 51 24.04 20.81 -35.90
N VAL A 52 25.04 21.12 -36.74
CA VAL A 52 24.82 21.51 -38.15
C VAL A 52 25.43 20.41 -39.03
N PRO A 53 24.70 19.91 -40.05
CA PRO A 53 25.25 18.95 -40.99
C PRO A 53 26.26 19.63 -41.92
N ALA A 54 27.34 18.91 -42.22
CA ALA A 54 28.44 19.38 -43.03
C ALA A 54 27.97 19.91 -44.40
N SER A 55 28.21 21.18 -44.67
CA SER A 55 28.40 21.67 -46.04
C SER A 55 29.41 22.82 -46.05
N HIS A 56 30.39 22.69 -46.93
CA HIS A 56 31.46 23.66 -47.15
C HIS A 56 30.91 24.94 -47.77
N SER A 57 31.17 26.11 -47.19
CA SER A 57 31.41 27.34 -47.95
C SER A 57 32.20 28.35 -47.11
N ARG A 58 33.14 29.02 -47.77
CA ARG A 58 34.17 29.90 -47.20
C ARG A 58 33.84 31.33 -47.63
N ILE A 59 33.46 32.21 -46.70
CA ILE A 59 33.39 33.68 -46.89
C ILE A 59 33.80 34.36 -45.57
N GLY A 60 34.72 35.32 -45.65
CA GLY A 60 35.57 35.77 -44.53
C GLY A 60 35.07 36.95 -43.68
N GLY A 61 35.70 37.08 -42.50
CA GLY A 61 35.58 38.15 -41.51
C GLY A 61 36.22 37.70 -40.18
N PRO A 62 36.79 38.59 -39.35
CA PRO A 62 37.80 38.21 -38.34
C PRO A 62 37.14 37.76 -37.04
N GLU A 63 36.94 36.46 -36.86
CA GLU A 63 36.62 35.89 -35.54
C GLU A 63 37.41 34.58 -35.31
N PHE A 64 37.88 34.45 -34.07
CA PHE A 64 38.81 33.44 -33.57
C PHE A 64 38.40 32.01 -33.94
N VAL A 65 39.31 31.29 -34.60
CA VAL A 65 39.22 29.84 -34.82
C VAL A 65 39.89 29.14 -33.63
N SER A 66 39.14 28.34 -32.89
CA SER A 66 39.68 27.33 -31.97
C SER A 66 39.70 25.97 -32.67
N ASP A 67 40.90 25.46 -32.93
CA ASP A 67 41.10 24.04 -33.26
C ASP A 67 40.91 23.21 -31.97
N PHE A 68 40.09 22.16 -32.03
CA PHE A 68 39.93 21.18 -30.97
C PHE A 68 40.47 19.82 -31.42
N HIS A 69 41.44 19.30 -30.68
CA HIS A 69 41.82 17.89 -30.72
C HIS A 69 41.04 17.12 -29.65
N TYR A 70 40.51 15.96 -30.02
CA TYR A 70 39.61 15.16 -29.18
C TYR A 70 40.35 13.96 -28.58
N SER A 71 40.36 13.82 -27.26
CA SER A 71 40.51 12.52 -26.60
C SER A 71 39.69 12.47 -25.30
N GLY A 72 38.63 11.67 -25.30
CA GLY A 72 38.08 11.00 -24.10
C GLY A 72 37.36 11.83 -23.02
N SER A 73 36.03 11.82 -23.06
CA SER A 73 35.11 11.75 -21.89
C SER A 73 35.05 12.85 -20.81
N GLN A 74 35.68 14.03 -20.95
CA GLN A 74 35.49 15.13 -19.97
C GLN A 74 34.87 16.39 -20.58
N LEU A 75 33.96 17.03 -19.84
CA LEU A 75 33.35 18.32 -20.16
C LEU A 75 34.03 19.37 -19.29
N SER A 76 34.80 20.27 -19.88
CA SER A 76 35.58 21.28 -19.16
C SER A 76 34.89 22.64 -19.24
N PHE A 77 34.73 23.32 -18.10
CA PHE A 77 34.20 24.68 -18.03
C PHE A 77 35.30 25.64 -17.56
N LEU A 78 35.44 26.77 -18.23
CA LEU A 78 36.30 27.88 -17.79
C LEU A 78 35.47 28.81 -16.89
N VAL A 79 35.88 28.93 -15.63
CA VAL A 79 35.27 29.85 -14.65
C VAL A 79 36.28 30.95 -14.33
N ASP A 80 35.88 32.21 -14.51
CA ASP A 80 36.67 33.37 -14.12
C ASP A 80 36.50 33.64 -12.62
N LEU A 81 37.55 33.36 -11.84
CA LEU A 81 37.56 33.48 -10.38
C LEU A 81 37.59 34.93 -9.87
N SER A 82 37.81 35.91 -10.74
CA SER A 82 37.87 37.33 -10.35
C SER A 82 36.52 37.94 -9.92
N GLN A 83 35.42 37.19 -10.03
CA GLN A 83 34.04 37.66 -9.79
C GLN A 83 33.43 37.18 -8.44
N LEU A 84 34.09 36.29 -7.68
CA LEU A 84 33.60 35.78 -6.39
C LEU A 84 33.98 36.76 -5.26
N ARG A 85 33.02 37.54 -4.75
CA ARG A 85 33.28 38.63 -3.77
C ARG A 85 32.67 38.46 -2.37
N ASN A 86 32.10 37.29 -2.04
CA ASN A 86 31.47 37.03 -0.75
C ASN A 86 31.81 35.65 -0.19
N ALA A 87 32.03 35.59 1.13
CA ALA A 87 32.56 34.42 1.86
C ALA A 87 31.69 33.16 1.73
N GLU A 88 30.38 33.31 1.56
CA GLU A 88 29.44 32.20 1.34
C GLU A 88 29.61 31.53 -0.04
N GLY A 89 29.97 32.31 -1.07
CA GLY A 89 30.23 31.79 -2.42
C GLY A 89 31.53 30.98 -2.52
N ILE A 90 32.51 31.30 -1.66
CA ILE A 90 33.81 30.60 -1.59
C ILE A 90 33.65 29.25 -0.86
N MET A 91 32.87 29.20 0.23
CA MET A 91 32.57 27.97 0.98
C MET A 91 31.74 26.95 0.19
N LEU A 92 30.78 27.41 -0.63
CA LEU A 92 30.00 26.53 -1.48
C LEU A 92 30.85 25.90 -2.61
N PHE A 93 31.81 26.67 -3.16
CA PHE A 93 32.77 26.18 -4.15
C PHE A 93 33.79 25.20 -3.54
N TYR A 94 34.17 25.40 -2.27
CA TYR A 94 35.05 24.53 -1.49
C TYR A 94 34.47 23.11 -1.33
N ASN A 95 33.18 23.00 -0.97
CA ASN A 95 32.50 21.70 -0.83
C ASN A 95 32.32 20.96 -2.17
N LEU A 96 32.11 21.69 -3.27
CA LEU A 96 32.00 21.11 -4.61
C LEU A 96 33.36 20.65 -5.18
N ALA A 97 34.46 21.30 -4.80
CA ALA A 97 35.81 20.95 -5.26
C ALA A 97 36.41 19.75 -4.51
N TYR A 98 35.99 19.49 -3.28
CA TYR A 98 36.49 18.36 -2.48
C TYR A 98 35.94 17.01 -2.94
N GLU A 99 34.73 16.97 -3.51
CA GLU A 99 34.11 15.73 -4.00
C GLU A 99 34.48 15.33 -5.43
N LYS A 100 35.07 16.22 -6.23
CA LYS A 100 35.43 15.94 -7.63
C LYS A 100 36.82 16.44 -7.93
N GLN A 101 37.77 15.53 -8.21
CA GLN A 101 39.14 15.87 -8.60
C GLN A 101 39.17 16.88 -9.76
N ILE A 102 39.52 18.14 -9.47
CA ILE A 102 39.71 19.21 -10.46
C ILE A 102 41.19 19.30 -10.80
N TYR A 103 41.52 19.26 -12.10
CA TYR A 103 42.86 19.55 -12.60
C TYR A 103 42.99 21.06 -12.90
N CYS A 104 44.01 21.72 -12.36
CA CYS A 104 44.30 23.14 -12.64
C CYS A 104 45.38 23.27 -13.71
N MET A 105 45.21 24.19 -14.67
CA MET A 105 46.26 24.65 -15.58
C MET A 105 46.63 26.10 -15.24
N ASP A 106 47.93 26.38 -15.19
CA ASP A 106 48.45 27.72 -14.93
C ASP A 106 48.60 28.52 -16.25
N LYS A 107 48.33 29.83 -16.22
CA LYS A 107 48.18 30.67 -17.43
C LYS A 107 49.52 31.20 -17.97
N HIS A 108 50.66 30.77 -17.41
CA HIS A 108 51.95 31.45 -17.63
C HIS A 108 53.00 30.72 -18.48
N GLU A 109 52.69 29.59 -19.12
CA GLU A 109 53.62 28.91 -20.07
C GLU A 109 53.01 28.71 -21.47
N LEU A 110 52.56 29.79 -22.11
CA LEU A 110 52.15 29.77 -23.53
C LEU A 110 52.92 30.79 -24.36
N SER A 111 54.24 30.85 -24.18
CA SER A 111 55.15 31.49 -25.13
C SER A 111 56.35 30.58 -25.42
N GLY A 112 56.13 29.55 -26.23
CA GLY A 112 57.19 28.68 -26.73
C GLY A 112 56.66 27.28 -26.99
N GLY A 113 56.65 26.86 -28.25
CA GLY A 113 56.14 25.55 -28.65
C GLY A 113 56.87 24.38 -27.98
N ASN A 114 56.11 23.30 -27.81
CA ASN A 114 56.48 21.97 -27.30
C ASN A 114 56.70 21.84 -25.79
N ALA A 115 55.61 21.67 -25.03
CA ALA A 115 55.62 20.98 -23.75
C ALA A 115 55.10 19.55 -23.94
N MET A 116 56.00 18.56 -23.81
CA MET A 116 55.66 17.15 -23.67
C MET A 116 54.94 16.90 -22.35
N PHE A 117 53.95 16.02 -22.34
CA PHE A 117 53.32 15.50 -21.12
C PHE A 117 54.36 14.77 -20.27
N THR A 118 54.84 15.41 -19.20
CA THR A 118 55.57 14.71 -18.14
C THR A 118 54.73 14.73 -16.87
N THR A 119 54.56 13.55 -16.26
CA THR A 119 53.94 13.38 -14.95
C THR A 119 54.70 14.20 -13.91
N ALA A 120 54.12 15.32 -13.47
CA ALA A 120 54.67 16.12 -12.38
C ALA A 120 54.06 15.67 -11.04
N ASN A 121 54.93 15.39 -10.08
CA ASN A 121 54.58 15.13 -8.69
C ASN A 121 53.84 16.33 -8.07
N SER A 122 53.10 16.02 -6.99
CA SER A 122 52.10 16.79 -6.24
C SER A 122 52.49 18.17 -5.66
N ASP A 123 53.46 18.89 -6.20
CA ASP A 123 54.03 20.09 -5.57
C ASP A 123 54.00 21.41 -6.38
N SER A 124 53.55 21.43 -7.64
CA SER A 124 53.67 22.65 -8.48
C SER A 124 52.37 23.41 -8.78
N CYS A 125 51.27 23.19 -8.06
CA CYS A 125 50.04 23.94 -8.32
C CYS A 125 50.00 25.25 -7.50
N ALA A 126 49.79 26.40 -8.16
CA ALA A 126 49.58 27.72 -7.56
C ALA A 126 48.48 27.75 -6.47
N VAL A 127 47.69 26.68 -6.37
CA VAL A 127 46.78 26.39 -5.26
C VAL A 127 47.51 26.31 -3.91
N LYS A 128 48.77 25.85 -3.80
CA LYS A 128 49.53 25.94 -2.52
C LYS A 128 49.93 27.38 -2.14
N GLN A 129 50.11 28.30 -3.10
CA GLN A 129 50.40 29.71 -2.80
C GLN A 129 49.12 30.48 -2.44
N LEU A 130 48.00 30.19 -3.10
CA LEU A 130 46.67 30.70 -2.71
C LEU A 130 46.17 30.06 -1.42
N MET A 131 46.49 28.79 -1.14
CA MET A 131 46.26 28.14 0.15
C MET A 131 47.18 28.68 1.25
N LYS A 132 48.41 29.12 0.95
CA LYS A 132 49.27 29.85 1.91
C LYS A 132 48.80 31.29 2.14
N ALA A 133 48.22 31.96 1.14
CA ALA A 133 47.62 33.29 1.30
C ALA A 133 46.29 33.22 2.05
N ALA A 134 45.42 32.25 1.74
CA ALA A 134 44.20 31.96 2.46
C ALA A 134 44.50 31.41 3.87
N GLN A 135 45.47 30.51 4.05
CA GLN A 135 45.93 30.14 5.40
C GLN A 135 46.53 31.31 6.14
N LYS A 136 47.22 32.28 5.51
CA LYS A 136 47.80 33.46 6.18
C LYS A 136 46.74 34.52 6.50
N GLU A 137 45.67 34.61 5.72
CA GLU A 137 44.52 35.47 6.00
C GLU A 137 43.57 34.82 7.02
N THR A 138 43.46 33.50 7.01
CA THR A 138 42.82 32.69 8.06
C THR A 138 43.68 32.59 9.32
N LEU A 139 45.03 32.62 9.25
CA LEU A 139 45.94 32.73 10.41
C LEU A 139 45.94 34.14 10.97
N ASN A 140 45.84 35.18 10.13
CA ASN A 140 45.68 36.55 10.61
C ASN A 140 44.26 36.79 11.16
N GLN A 141 43.24 36.08 10.68
CA GLN A 141 41.89 36.11 11.26
C GLN A 141 41.75 35.16 12.46
N LEU A 142 42.56 34.11 12.57
CA LEU A 142 42.70 33.26 13.76
C LEU A 142 43.66 33.86 14.79
N ASP A 143 44.62 34.71 14.43
CA ASP A 143 45.40 35.54 15.37
C ASP A 143 44.52 36.69 15.87
N ASN A 144 43.72 37.32 14.99
CA ASN A 144 42.73 38.32 15.39
C ASN A 144 41.47 37.72 16.07
N LYS A 145 41.25 36.40 16.01
CA LYS A 145 40.25 35.68 16.82
C LYS A 145 40.86 35.00 18.05
N ALA A 146 42.11 34.59 18.05
CA ALA A 146 42.83 34.16 19.25
C ALA A 146 43.11 35.35 20.17
N SER A 147 43.24 36.56 19.61
CA SER A 147 43.24 37.81 20.38
C SER A 147 41.84 38.31 20.76
N LYS A 148 40.75 37.65 20.33
CA LYS A 148 39.36 37.97 20.72
C LYS A 148 38.58 36.80 21.35
N GLY A 149 39.23 35.65 21.51
CA GLY A 149 38.69 34.43 22.13
C GLY A 149 39.02 34.29 23.62
N ASN A 150 39.95 35.11 24.14
CA ASN A 150 39.94 35.46 25.55
C ASN A 150 38.99 36.64 25.73
N VAL A 151 37.68 36.37 25.79
CA VAL A 151 36.81 37.28 26.52
C VAL A 151 37.17 37.09 27.99
N SER A 152 38.19 37.83 28.45
CA SER A 152 38.08 38.39 29.79
C SER A 152 36.70 39.01 29.85
N LYS A 153 35.82 38.49 30.73
CA LYS A 153 34.52 39.09 31.03
C LYS A 153 34.69 40.61 30.99
N ALA A 154 33.93 41.31 30.14
CA ALA A 154 33.98 42.77 30.13
C ALA A 154 33.74 43.23 31.59
N PRO A 155 34.60 44.09 32.16
CA PRO A 155 34.49 44.46 33.57
C PRO A 155 33.07 44.90 33.87
N SER A 156 32.41 44.19 34.78
CA SER A 156 31.05 44.49 35.21
C SER A 156 31.12 45.28 36.51
N THR A 157 30.06 46.04 36.84
CA THR A 157 29.92 46.68 38.15
C THR A 157 29.57 45.60 39.18
N ALA A 158 30.52 44.72 39.50
CA ALA A 158 30.39 43.75 40.58
C ALA A 158 29.99 44.50 41.85
N SER A 159 28.91 44.07 42.49
CA SER A 159 28.25 44.85 43.56
C SER A 159 28.75 44.53 44.97
N SER A 160 29.52 43.44 45.14
CA SER A 160 30.02 42.98 46.43
C SER A 160 31.41 42.33 46.33
N CYS A 161 32.04 42.08 47.46
CA CYS A 161 33.34 41.40 47.53
C CYS A 161 33.28 39.98 46.91
N GLU A 162 32.22 39.22 47.17
CA GLU A 162 32.07 37.82 46.72
C GLU A 162 31.86 37.70 45.21
N THR A 163 31.42 38.79 44.58
CA THR A 163 31.13 38.87 43.15
C THR A 163 32.18 39.66 42.38
N ALA A 164 33.27 40.07 43.05
CA ALA A 164 34.33 40.89 42.50
C ALA A 164 34.88 40.31 41.20
N ASP A 165 35.09 41.18 40.21
CA ASP A 165 35.66 40.80 38.92
C ASP A 165 37.18 40.72 38.97
N VAL A 166 37.79 39.94 38.08
CA VAL A 166 39.26 39.81 38.04
C VAL A 166 39.90 40.97 37.28
N PHE A 167 40.94 41.55 37.87
CA PHE A 167 41.79 42.58 37.27
C PHE A 167 43.17 42.00 36.88
N CYS A 168 43.63 42.35 35.67
CA CYS A 168 44.95 41.99 35.13
C CYS A 168 45.67 43.26 34.65
N GLY A 169 46.76 43.64 35.31
CA GLY A 169 47.53 44.86 35.05
C GLY A 169 48.15 45.00 33.66
N SER A 170 48.13 43.96 32.81
CA SER A 170 48.58 44.08 31.42
C SER A 170 47.58 44.81 30.51
N ASN A 171 46.33 45.01 30.97
CA ASN A 171 45.25 45.60 30.19
C ASN A 171 44.67 46.83 30.91
N ALA A 172 44.25 47.83 30.14
CA ALA A 172 43.41 48.90 30.65
C ALA A 172 41.94 48.44 30.66
N TYR A 173 41.25 48.67 31.78
CA TYR A 173 39.84 48.35 31.95
C TYR A 173 39.01 49.64 31.86
N SER A 174 37.84 49.55 31.23
CA SER A 174 36.84 50.62 31.18
C SER A 174 35.47 50.01 31.46
N PHE A 175 34.69 50.65 32.33
CA PHE A 175 33.32 50.24 32.59
C PHE A 175 32.42 51.45 32.88
N PRO A 176 31.12 51.37 32.56
CA PRO A 176 30.15 52.38 32.95
C PRO A 176 29.93 52.31 34.46
N ALA A 177 30.26 53.39 35.18
CA ALA A 177 30.03 53.46 36.60
C ALA A 177 28.53 53.42 36.94
N GLY A 178 28.20 52.73 38.03
CA GLY A 178 26.85 52.74 38.58
C GLY A 178 26.39 54.15 38.95
N THR A 179 25.09 54.41 38.81
CA THR A 179 24.42 55.60 39.32
C THR A 179 23.16 55.18 40.04
N ASN A 180 22.95 55.68 41.25
CA ASN A 180 21.87 55.27 42.15
C ASN A 180 21.80 53.74 42.39
N SER A 181 22.93 53.03 42.31
CA SER A 181 23.02 51.58 42.50
C SER A 181 23.22 51.17 43.97
N GLY A 182 22.99 52.08 44.91
CA GLY A 182 23.09 51.85 46.35
C GLY A 182 24.51 52.05 46.88
N ASN A 183 24.70 51.73 48.16
CA ASN A 183 26.00 51.79 48.83
C ASN A 183 26.67 50.40 48.86
N ALA A 184 27.98 50.39 49.12
CA ALA A 184 28.73 49.17 49.36
C ALA A 184 28.16 48.34 50.52
N GLN A 185 28.36 47.02 50.42
CA GLN A 185 27.76 46.03 51.32
C GLN A 185 28.04 46.33 52.82
N PRO A 186 27.10 46.05 53.75
CA PRO A 186 27.38 46.18 55.16
C PRO A 186 28.46 45.18 55.63
N GLY A 187 29.34 45.59 56.56
CA GLY A 187 30.33 44.70 57.19
C GLY A 187 31.79 45.11 57.02
N PRO A 188 32.29 45.40 55.80
CA PRO A 188 33.67 45.82 55.57
C PRO A 188 34.04 47.12 56.27
N ASN A 189 35.30 47.26 56.65
CA ASN A 189 35.88 48.53 57.08
C ASN A 189 36.35 49.33 55.86
N TYR A 190 35.62 50.40 55.52
CA TYR A 190 35.87 51.25 54.36
C TYR A 190 36.94 52.33 54.58
N GLY A 191 37.69 52.27 55.68
CA GLY A 191 38.89 53.08 55.87
C GLY A 191 38.62 54.58 55.85
N CYS A 192 39.31 55.27 54.93
CA CYS A 192 39.20 56.71 54.77
C CYS A 192 37.94 57.16 53.99
N LEU A 193 37.18 56.24 53.39
CA LEU A 193 35.99 56.60 52.63
C LEU A 193 34.86 57.06 53.56
N GLY A 194 34.43 58.32 53.39
CA GLY A 194 33.31 58.89 54.16
C GLY A 194 31.94 58.38 53.71
N SER A 195 31.83 57.91 52.47
CA SER A 195 30.65 57.22 51.93
C SER A 195 31.06 56.29 50.78
N THR A 196 30.19 55.36 50.38
CA THR A 196 30.51 54.31 49.39
C THR A 196 29.44 54.12 48.30
N PRO A 197 28.98 55.20 47.64
CA PRO A 197 27.94 55.09 46.62
C PRO A 197 28.42 54.40 45.34
N ASN A 198 27.58 53.56 44.75
CA ASN A 198 27.84 52.93 43.45
C ASN A 198 29.20 52.19 43.37
N PRO A 199 29.43 51.18 44.22
CA PRO A 199 30.70 50.46 44.25
C PRO A 199 30.86 49.54 43.05
N ALA A 200 32.11 49.38 42.59
CA ALA A 200 32.55 48.33 41.69
C ALA A 200 33.74 47.61 42.33
N TRP A 201 33.65 46.28 42.45
CA TRP A 201 34.61 45.45 43.16
C TRP A 201 35.48 44.62 42.22
N TYR A 202 36.79 44.62 42.47
CA TYR A 202 37.78 43.88 41.70
C TYR A 202 38.76 43.14 42.61
N PHE A 203 39.26 41.99 42.18
CA PHE A 203 40.38 41.32 42.82
C PHE A 203 41.52 41.08 41.83
N MET A 204 42.73 40.96 42.35
CA MET A 204 43.89 40.59 41.56
C MET A 204 44.81 39.63 42.32
N ASN A 205 45.55 38.82 41.57
CA ASN A 205 46.62 37.98 42.10
C ASN A 205 47.97 38.52 41.63
N VAL A 206 48.95 38.56 42.52
CA VAL A 206 50.32 38.95 42.18
C VAL A 206 51.04 37.76 41.55
N GLY A 207 51.36 37.87 40.26
CA GLY A 207 52.17 36.92 39.51
C GLY A 207 53.68 37.11 39.67
N LEU A 208 54.15 38.33 39.93
CA LEU A 208 55.56 38.64 40.22
C LEU A 208 55.65 39.66 41.36
N SER A 209 56.53 39.42 42.33
CA SER A 209 56.72 40.33 43.46
C SER A 209 57.27 41.70 43.01
N GLY A 210 56.77 42.78 43.61
CA GLY A 210 57.21 44.16 43.34
C GLY A 210 56.12 45.17 43.66
N GLU A 211 56.40 46.46 43.44
CA GLU A 211 55.41 47.52 43.65
C GLU A 211 54.35 47.52 42.53
N ILE A 212 53.08 47.66 42.87
CA ILE A 212 51.99 47.77 41.89
C ILE A 212 51.32 49.13 42.04
N ILE A 213 51.30 49.92 40.96
CA ILE A 213 50.64 51.24 40.90
C ILE A 213 49.48 51.15 39.91
N ILE A 214 48.27 51.43 40.38
CA ILE A 214 47.03 51.41 39.58
C ILE A 214 46.48 52.83 39.49
N ASP A 215 46.51 53.39 38.29
CA ASP A 215 45.90 54.69 38.03
C ASP A 215 44.46 54.49 37.55
N MET A 216 43.55 55.33 38.06
CA MET A 216 42.13 55.29 37.71
C MET A 216 41.58 56.69 37.44
N SER A 217 40.59 56.80 36.55
CA SER A 217 39.95 58.06 36.22
C SER A 217 38.48 57.93 35.82
N GLY A 218 37.66 58.91 36.20
CA GLY A 218 36.24 59.01 35.83
C GLY A 218 36.01 60.01 34.69
N ASN A 219 35.48 59.54 33.55
CA ASN A 219 35.21 60.35 32.36
C ASN A 219 33.70 60.53 32.12
N PRO A 220 33.16 61.76 31.99
CA PRO A 220 33.87 63.05 31.97
C PRO A 220 34.12 63.60 33.37
N ASN A 221 35.38 63.89 33.71
CA ASN A 221 35.86 64.45 34.99
C ASN A 221 34.87 64.28 36.16
N ARG A 222 34.54 63.02 36.48
CA ARG A 222 33.62 62.66 37.56
C ARG A 222 34.40 62.13 38.74
N ASP A 223 34.02 62.64 39.89
CA ASP A 223 34.56 62.29 41.19
C ASP A 223 34.43 60.79 41.46
N ILE A 224 35.57 60.13 41.65
CA ILE A 224 35.66 58.71 41.99
C ILE A 224 36.61 58.56 43.16
N ASP A 225 36.26 57.67 44.08
CA ASP A 225 37.13 57.31 45.20
C ASP A 225 37.46 55.83 45.14
N PHE A 226 38.45 55.39 45.92
CA PHE A 226 38.79 53.98 46.00
C PHE A 226 39.30 53.56 47.37
N ILE A 227 39.30 52.24 47.56
CA ILE A 227 39.99 51.59 48.67
C ILE A 227 40.49 50.22 48.22
N CYS A 228 41.70 49.89 48.66
CA CYS A 228 42.36 48.62 48.38
C CYS A 228 42.72 47.90 49.67
N TRP A 229 42.44 46.60 49.72
CA TRP A 229 42.78 45.72 50.82
C TRP A 229 43.68 44.56 50.40
N GLY A 230 44.50 44.07 51.33
CA GLY A 230 45.34 42.90 51.19
C GLY A 230 46.56 42.93 52.11
N PRO A 231 47.49 41.98 51.97
CA PRO A 231 47.38 40.80 51.11
C PRO A 231 46.45 39.73 51.71
N PHE A 232 45.82 38.94 50.85
CA PHE A 232 45.03 37.76 51.18
C PHE A 232 45.59 36.49 50.52
N THR A 233 45.20 35.33 51.02
CA THR A 233 45.63 34.02 50.48
C THR A 233 44.68 33.44 49.42
N SER A 234 43.51 34.06 49.20
CA SER A 234 42.55 33.67 48.16
C SER A 234 41.59 34.82 47.82
N PRO A 235 40.88 34.81 46.67
CA PRO A 235 39.93 35.85 46.28
C PRO A 235 38.74 36.01 47.24
N THR A 236 38.22 34.89 47.77
CA THR A 236 37.05 34.88 48.66
C THR A 236 37.42 34.98 50.15
N GLY A 237 38.68 34.71 50.53
CA GLY A 237 39.16 34.83 51.90
C GLY A 237 39.06 36.26 52.47
N ALA A 238 39.09 37.27 51.60
CA ALA A 238 38.86 38.67 51.95
C ALA A 238 37.43 38.93 52.46
N CYS A 239 36.43 38.26 51.89
CA CYS A 239 35.02 38.63 52.01
C CYS A 239 34.34 38.11 53.29
N THR A 240 34.90 37.08 53.94
CA THR A 240 34.23 36.44 55.08
C THR A 240 34.41 37.23 56.38
N GLN A 241 35.60 37.79 56.65
CA GLN A 241 35.90 38.77 57.73
C GLN A 241 37.22 39.54 57.50
N GLY A 242 37.76 39.53 56.28
CA GLY A 242 39.12 40.00 55.99
C GLY A 242 39.25 41.51 55.79
N LEU A 243 38.17 42.21 55.39
CA LEU A 243 38.18 43.65 55.08
C LEU A 243 38.17 44.52 56.35
N THR A 244 39.32 44.60 57.01
CA THR A 244 39.52 45.29 58.31
C THR A 244 40.50 46.46 58.19
N LEU A 245 40.56 47.33 59.20
CA LEU A 245 41.48 48.48 59.23
C LEU A 245 42.95 48.08 59.04
N SER A 246 43.36 46.90 59.55
CA SER A 246 44.74 46.41 59.44
C SER A 246 45.10 45.84 58.07
N THR A 247 44.11 45.62 57.21
CA THR A 247 44.30 45.06 55.85
C THR A 247 44.16 46.11 54.76
N ILE A 248 43.92 47.38 55.10
CA ILE A 248 43.88 48.47 54.12
C ILE A 248 45.31 48.76 53.69
N VAL A 249 45.52 48.71 52.37
CA VAL A 249 46.83 48.95 51.75
C VAL A 249 46.91 50.38 51.26
N ASP A 250 45.86 50.85 50.62
CA ASP A 250 45.74 52.23 50.15
C ASP A 250 44.27 52.64 50.05
N CYS A 251 43.97 53.91 50.22
CA CYS A 251 42.64 54.46 50.06
C CYS A 251 42.69 55.97 49.81
N SER A 252 41.75 56.48 49.04
CA SER A 252 41.60 57.92 48.78
C SER A 252 40.14 58.32 48.88
N TYR A 253 39.88 59.46 49.54
CA TYR A 253 38.56 60.10 49.64
C TYR A 253 38.72 61.57 49.28
N SER A 254 38.80 61.86 47.98
CA SER A 254 39.25 63.14 47.44
C SER A 254 38.30 63.58 46.34
N ALA A 255 38.07 64.89 46.18
CA ALA A 255 37.17 65.40 45.13
C ALA A 255 37.78 65.32 43.71
N ASN A 256 38.83 64.52 43.51
CA ASN A 256 39.50 64.38 42.22
C ASN A 256 38.81 63.30 41.39
N TRP A 257 38.81 63.49 40.07
CA TRP A 257 38.33 62.48 39.13
C TRP A 257 39.44 61.55 38.64
N THR A 258 40.65 61.70 39.18
CA THR A 258 41.82 60.85 38.93
C THR A 258 42.41 60.44 40.26
N GLU A 259 42.60 59.13 40.44
CA GLU A 259 43.08 58.55 41.68
C GLU A 259 44.19 57.55 41.37
N THR A 260 45.08 57.31 42.34
CA THR A 260 46.19 56.36 42.21
C THR A 260 46.22 55.46 43.43
N CYS A 261 46.09 54.15 43.21
CA CYS A 261 46.23 53.11 44.22
C CYS A 261 47.64 52.51 44.17
N THR A 262 48.37 52.53 45.27
CA THR A 262 49.73 51.99 45.39
C THR A 262 49.78 50.81 46.35
N ILE A 263 50.31 49.68 45.88
CA ILE A 263 50.52 48.48 46.69
C ILE A 263 52.02 48.27 46.83
N PRO A 264 52.62 48.68 47.97
CA PRO A 264 54.04 48.55 48.19
C PRO A 264 54.40 47.10 48.49
N ASN A 265 55.50 46.62 47.90
CA ASN A 265 56.09 45.30 48.18
C ASN A 265 55.14 44.09 48.00
N ALA A 266 54.25 44.13 47.01
CA ALA A 266 53.36 43.00 46.71
C ALA A 266 54.18 41.72 46.47
N GLN A 267 53.83 40.59 47.09
CA GLN A 267 54.54 39.32 46.93
C GLN A 267 53.79 38.36 46.02
N GLN A 268 54.53 37.58 45.23
CA GLN A 268 53.96 36.55 44.36
C GLN A 268 53.02 35.61 45.13
N GLY A 269 51.83 35.39 44.58
CA GLY A 269 50.77 34.56 45.16
C GLY A 269 49.77 35.32 46.04
N GLU A 270 50.05 36.56 46.43
CA GLU A 270 49.14 37.37 47.24
C GLU A 270 47.94 37.85 46.42
N PHE A 271 46.80 37.98 47.09
CA PHE A 271 45.57 38.54 46.52
C PHE A 271 45.27 39.90 47.14
N TYR A 272 44.83 40.82 46.29
CA TYR A 272 44.40 42.16 46.69
C TYR A 272 43.02 42.44 46.14
N LEU A 273 42.22 43.20 46.90
CA LEU A 273 40.86 43.58 46.55
C LEU A 273 40.78 45.09 46.41
N LEU A 274 40.30 45.58 45.27
CA LEU A 274 40.12 46.99 44.96
C LEU A 274 38.62 47.28 44.82
N MET A 275 38.11 48.26 45.56
CA MET A 275 36.78 48.83 45.34
C MET A 275 36.93 50.25 44.82
N ILE A 276 36.27 50.55 43.71
CA ILE A 276 36.15 51.91 43.16
C ILE A 276 34.70 52.35 43.34
N THR A 277 34.47 53.56 43.84
CA THR A 277 33.15 54.12 44.12
C THR A 277 32.93 55.37 43.27
N ASN A 278 31.78 55.46 42.60
CA ASN A 278 31.39 56.67 41.89
C ASN A 278 30.71 57.65 42.86
N PHE A 279 31.54 58.40 43.58
CA PHE A 279 31.11 59.39 44.56
C PHE A 279 30.26 60.50 43.94
N SER A 280 30.57 60.91 42.70
CA SER A 280 29.77 61.92 42.00
C SER A 280 28.29 61.52 41.84
N ASN A 281 28.01 60.21 41.83
CA ASN A 281 26.72 59.62 41.49
C ASN A 281 26.17 60.10 40.13
N GLN A 282 27.05 60.54 39.23
CA GLN A 282 26.72 60.94 37.86
C GLN A 282 27.24 59.90 36.88
N PRO A 283 26.61 59.74 35.71
CA PRO A 283 27.09 58.82 34.69
C PRO A 283 28.53 59.16 34.27
N CYS A 284 29.44 58.20 34.38
CA CYS A 284 30.80 58.25 33.86
C CYS A 284 31.28 56.88 33.42
N GLU A 285 32.27 56.86 32.54
CA GLU A 285 33.13 55.71 32.31
C GLU A 285 34.31 55.78 33.26
N VAL A 286 34.47 54.76 34.09
CA VAL A 286 35.65 54.61 34.94
C VAL A 286 36.67 53.77 34.18
N THR A 287 37.86 54.32 34.04
CA THR A 287 39.01 53.65 33.45
C THR A 287 40.07 53.41 34.51
N PHE A 288 40.69 52.23 34.52
CA PHE A 288 41.80 51.96 35.42
C PHE A 288 42.77 50.93 34.83
N ALA A 289 44.06 51.09 35.14
CA ALA A 289 45.13 50.22 34.64
C ALA A 289 46.35 50.26 35.56
N GLN A 290 47.19 49.22 35.52
CA GLN A 290 48.49 49.27 36.19
C GLN A 290 49.45 50.15 35.38
N SER A 291 49.87 51.28 35.93
CA SER A 291 50.68 52.28 35.20
C SER A 291 52.17 51.98 35.18
N ASN A 292 52.67 51.24 36.18
CA ASN A 292 54.06 50.79 36.23
C ASN A 292 54.29 49.39 35.62
N TYR A 293 53.32 48.86 34.87
CA TYR A 293 53.41 47.53 34.26
C TYR A 293 54.67 47.38 33.38
N GLY A 294 55.44 46.32 33.62
CA GLY A 294 56.66 46.01 32.87
C GLY A 294 57.89 46.87 33.21
N GLN A 295 57.81 47.78 34.18
CA GLN A 295 58.95 48.59 34.65
C GLN A 295 59.85 47.80 35.62
N PRO A 296 61.18 48.07 35.68
CA PRO A 296 62.07 47.42 36.64
C PRO A 296 61.65 47.67 38.10
N GLY A 297 61.45 46.61 38.89
CA GLY A 297 60.99 46.68 40.28
C GLY A 297 59.47 46.70 40.47
N ALA A 298 58.69 46.76 39.38
CA ALA A 298 57.24 46.64 39.43
C ALA A 298 56.81 45.18 39.61
N GLY A 299 55.78 44.96 40.43
CA GLY A 299 55.07 43.69 40.51
C GLY A 299 54.22 43.48 39.26
N LEU A 300 53.87 42.23 38.94
CA LEU A 300 53.00 41.90 37.80
C LEU A 300 51.80 41.10 38.30
N THR A 301 50.61 41.31 37.74
CA THR A 301 49.43 40.48 38.03
C THR A 301 49.46 39.16 37.25
N ASN A 302 49.01 38.05 37.85
CA ASN A 302 48.86 36.76 37.16
C ASN A 302 47.55 36.69 36.36
N CYS A 303 47.65 36.67 35.03
CA CYS A 303 46.51 36.65 34.13
C CYS A 303 46.13 35.24 33.63
N GLU A 304 46.82 34.18 34.10
CA GLU A 304 46.49 32.77 33.82
C GLU A 304 45.36 32.23 34.72
N ILE A 305 44.97 32.96 35.76
CA ILE A 305 43.81 32.66 36.64
C ILE A 305 42.46 32.76 35.88
N VAL A 306 42.48 33.07 34.58
CA VAL A 306 41.32 33.16 33.68
C VAL A 306 40.94 31.81 33.03
N LEU A 307 41.66 30.71 33.28
CA LEU A 307 41.29 29.39 32.72
C LEU A 307 40.14 28.74 33.51
N ASN A 308 38.95 29.33 33.39
CA ASN A 308 37.71 28.60 33.62
C ASN A 308 37.57 27.51 32.54
N CYS A 309 37.11 26.32 32.91
CA CYS A 309 36.77 25.24 31.99
C CYS A 309 35.98 25.77 30.79
N SER A 310 36.35 25.37 29.56
CA SER A 310 35.70 25.81 28.32
C SER A 310 35.32 24.63 27.43
N MET A 311 34.05 24.56 27.06
CA MET A 311 33.50 23.61 26.08
C MET A 311 33.67 24.20 24.68
N VAL A 312 34.40 23.51 23.80
CA VAL A 312 34.87 24.03 22.52
C VAL A 312 33.93 23.63 21.38
N TYR A 313 33.55 22.35 21.33
CA TYR A 313 32.78 21.78 20.23
C TYR A 313 31.95 20.59 20.70
N LEU A 314 30.73 20.47 20.21
CA LEU A 314 29.88 19.29 20.40
C LEU A 314 29.27 18.95 19.04
N SER A 315 29.50 17.75 18.54
CA SER A 315 28.82 17.26 17.32
C SER A 315 27.73 16.28 17.70
N SER A 316 26.64 16.26 16.95
CA SER A 316 25.55 15.30 17.17
C SER A 316 25.06 14.72 15.85
N ALA A 317 25.13 13.40 15.73
CA ALA A 317 24.68 12.64 14.56
C ALA A 317 23.61 11.63 15.00
N PRO A 318 22.32 11.88 14.72
CA PRO A 318 21.26 10.94 15.04
C PRO A 318 21.27 9.74 14.09
N SER A 319 21.06 8.55 14.64
CA SER A 319 20.76 7.35 13.86
C SER A 319 19.31 7.34 13.39
N CYS A 320 18.99 6.45 12.45
CA CYS A 320 17.61 6.21 12.09
C CYS A 320 16.82 5.53 13.21
N CYS A 321 15.51 5.78 13.21
CA CYS A 321 14.58 5.16 14.14
C CYS A 321 14.46 3.66 13.89
N SER A 322 14.65 2.89 14.97
CA SER A 322 14.48 1.44 14.96
C SER A 322 13.01 1.07 15.11
N LEU A 323 12.47 0.34 14.15
CA LEU A 323 11.08 -0.15 14.18
C LEU A 323 10.81 -1.14 15.33
N SER A 324 11.81 -1.90 15.77
CA SER A 324 11.64 -2.93 16.80
C SER A 324 11.65 -2.36 18.22
N THR A 325 12.38 -1.27 18.44
CA THR A 325 12.55 -0.66 19.78
C THR A 325 11.85 0.68 19.91
N ASN A 326 11.39 1.29 18.82
CA ASN A 326 10.84 2.64 18.77
C ASN A 326 11.81 3.70 19.34
N THR A 327 13.10 3.51 19.09
CA THR A 327 14.16 4.39 19.60
C THR A 327 15.25 4.63 18.56
N PHE A 328 16.01 5.72 18.74
CA PHE A 328 17.22 6.03 18.01
C PHE A 328 18.37 6.36 18.98
N ASN A 329 19.59 6.42 18.44
CA ASN A 329 20.80 6.77 19.18
C ASN A 329 21.38 8.07 18.61
N VAL A 330 22.09 8.83 19.44
CA VAL A 330 22.84 10.02 19.02
C VAL A 330 24.30 9.81 19.39
N SER A 331 25.18 9.87 18.40
CA SER A 331 26.62 9.77 18.60
C SER A 331 27.32 11.04 18.14
N GLY A 332 28.48 11.32 18.72
CA GLY A 332 29.31 12.45 18.30
C GLY A 332 30.56 12.58 19.13
N THR A 333 31.30 13.64 18.85
CA THR A 333 32.55 14.02 19.51
C THR A 333 32.36 15.32 20.27
N LEU A 334 32.88 15.35 21.49
CA LEU A 334 32.90 16.50 22.37
C LEU A 334 34.35 16.94 22.63
N GLU A 335 34.62 18.23 22.43
CA GLU A 335 35.91 18.85 22.70
C GLU A 335 35.78 19.90 23.80
N PHE A 336 36.70 19.87 24.76
CA PHE A 336 36.80 20.83 25.86
C PHE A 336 38.26 21.10 26.25
N THR A 337 38.48 22.19 26.98
CA THR A 337 39.79 22.58 27.52
C THR A 337 39.68 22.93 29.00
N ASN A 338 40.76 22.68 29.74
CA ASN A 338 40.86 22.92 31.19
C ASN A 338 39.72 22.26 32.02
N PRO A 339 39.47 20.95 31.86
CA PRO A 339 38.40 20.28 32.60
C PRO A 339 38.69 20.30 34.12
N PRO A 340 37.65 20.37 34.98
CA PRO A 340 37.83 20.28 36.43
C PRO A 340 38.55 18.98 36.84
N ALA A 341 39.34 19.04 37.91
CA ALA A 341 40.04 17.86 38.44
C ALA A 341 39.10 16.85 39.13
N THR A 342 37.89 17.29 39.52
CA THR A 342 36.87 16.51 40.24
C THR A 342 35.51 16.61 39.53
N GLY A 343 34.52 15.86 40.02
CA GLY A 343 33.16 15.85 39.47
C GLY A 343 32.96 14.88 38.32
N THR A 344 31.89 15.07 37.57
CA THR A 344 31.55 14.27 36.38
C THR A 344 31.22 15.15 35.18
N LEU A 345 31.44 14.63 33.97
CA LEU A 345 30.99 15.24 32.72
C LEU A 345 29.75 14.50 32.24
N HIS A 346 28.66 15.24 32.04
CA HIS A 346 27.38 14.71 31.59
C HIS A 346 27.12 15.17 30.16
N VAL A 347 26.75 14.23 29.29
CA VAL A 347 26.09 14.53 28.01
C VAL A 347 24.67 14.01 28.11
N VAL A 348 23.67 14.87 27.92
CA VAL A 348 22.26 14.58 28.19
C VAL A 348 21.37 15.08 27.06
N ASP A 349 20.36 14.28 26.72
CA ASP A 349 19.18 14.79 26.01
C ASP A 349 18.26 15.48 27.04
N GLN A 350 18.16 16.81 26.94
CA GLN A 350 17.37 17.61 27.90
C GLN A 350 15.86 17.52 27.68
N THR A 351 15.46 17.12 26.48
CA THR A 351 14.05 17.14 26.05
C THR A 351 13.35 15.83 26.33
N SER A 352 14.09 14.71 26.38
CA SER A 352 13.50 13.42 26.72
C SER A 352 12.98 13.40 28.16
N PRO A 353 11.78 12.85 28.41
CA PRO A 353 11.22 12.68 29.76
C PRO A 353 12.12 11.87 30.70
N THR A 354 12.95 10.98 30.15
CA THR A 354 13.87 10.12 30.90
C THR A 354 15.28 10.70 31.03
N GLN A 355 15.55 11.84 30.40
CA GLN A 355 16.86 12.52 30.36
C GLN A 355 18.01 11.54 30.13
N VAL A 356 17.99 10.88 28.96
CA VAL A 356 19.04 9.93 28.55
C VAL A 356 20.40 10.61 28.69
N THR A 357 21.23 10.11 29.59
CA THR A 357 22.50 10.73 29.98
C THR A 357 23.64 9.74 29.87
N GLN A 358 24.77 10.16 29.29
CA GLN A 358 26.05 9.49 29.43
C GLN A 358 26.94 10.28 30.38
N ILE A 359 27.61 9.57 31.30
CA ILE A 359 28.45 10.15 32.34
C ILE A 359 29.90 9.70 32.14
N PHE A 360 30.82 10.66 32.15
CA PHE A 360 32.26 10.42 32.16
C PHE A 360 32.83 10.83 33.53
N THR A 361 33.83 10.07 33.98
CA THR A 361 34.55 10.31 35.25
C THR A 361 36.00 10.73 34.97
N PRO A 362 36.64 11.49 35.87
CA PRO A 362 38.03 11.88 35.71
C PRO A 362 38.99 10.66 35.74
N PRO A 363 40.18 10.75 35.10
CA PRO A 363 40.71 11.91 34.39
C PRO A 363 40.04 12.12 33.03
N PHE A 364 39.67 13.36 32.74
CA PHE A 364 38.98 13.71 31.49
C PHE A 364 39.97 13.87 30.34
N THR A 365 39.67 13.25 29.20
CA THR A 365 40.43 13.39 27.95
C THR A 365 39.62 14.19 26.93
N SER A 366 40.28 15.00 26.11
CA SER A 366 39.63 15.80 25.07
C SER A 366 40.43 15.68 23.77
N PRO A 367 39.80 15.41 22.62
CA PRO A 367 38.38 15.11 22.41
C PRO A 367 37.91 13.81 23.08
N THR A 368 36.62 13.67 23.37
CA THR A 368 35.98 12.41 23.81
C THR A 368 34.71 12.14 23.00
N ASP A 369 34.54 10.90 22.57
CA ASP A 369 33.32 10.45 21.88
C ASP A 369 32.23 10.05 22.87
N TYR A 370 30.98 10.33 22.51
CA TYR A 370 29.81 9.98 23.29
C TYR A 370 28.74 9.30 22.42
N THR A 371 27.86 8.55 23.06
CA THR A 371 26.68 7.93 22.45
C THR A 371 25.54 7.88 23.46
N LEU A 372 24.47 8.61 23.19
CA LEU A 372 23.20 8.51 23.89
C LEU A 372 22.36 7.44 23.22
N GLN A 373 21.87 6.47 24.00
CA GLN A 373 21.12 5.33 23.48
C GLN A 373 19.66 5.35 23.93
N ASN A 374 18.78 4.77 23.13
CA ASN A 374 17.37 4.57 23.46
C ASN A 374 16.57 5.88 23.59
N ILE A 375 16.88 6.88 22.76
CA ILE A 375 16.07 8.10 22.69
C ILE A 375 14.77 7.78 21.93
N PRO A 376 13.58 8.16 22.43
CA PRO A 376 12.29 7.83 21.79
C PRO A 376 12.11 8.45 20.40
N CYS A 377 11.51 7.70 19.47
CA CYS A 377 11.11 8.19 18.14
C CYS A 377 9.74 8.86 18.14
N ASP A 378 9.57 9.91 18.95
CA ASP A 378 8.27 10.56 19.18
C ASP A 378 7.94 11.68 18.18
N GLY A 379 8.83 11.94 17.22
CA GLY A 379 8.65 13.01 16.24
C GLY A 379 8.80 14.41 16.83
N THR A 380 9.39 14.55 18.02
CA THR A 380 9.81 15.83 18.60
C THR A 380 11.29 16.09 18.36
N ALA A 381 11.70 17.36 18.45
CA ALA A 381 13.10 17.75 18.31
C ALA A 381 13.84 17.53 19.64
N HIS A 382 15.07 17.02 19.59
CA HIS A 382 15.84 16.68 20.79
C HIS A 382 17.06 17.59 20.99
N ASP A 383 17.18 18.24 22.16
CA ASP A 383 18.31 19.11 22.50
C ASP A 383 19.40 18.37 23.28
N ILE A 384 20.61 18.33 22.73
CA ILE A 384 21.76 17.70 23.39
C ILE A 384 22.57 18.76 24.13
N ARG A 385 22.81 18.52 25.43
CA ARG A 385 23.61 19.37 26.31
C ARG A 385 24.76 18.60 26.93
N ALA A 386 25.92 19.25 27.01
CA ALA A 386 27.06 18.75 27.74
C ALA A 386 27.49 19.72 28.85
N PHE A 387 27.81 19.22 30.05
CA PHE A 387 28.24 20.04 31.19
C PHE A 387 29.05 19.27 32.23
N PHE A 388 29.93 19.98 32.96
CA PHE A 388 30.62 19.45 34.14
C PHE A 388 29.84 19.76 35.43
N THR A 389 29.75 18.81 36.36
CA THR A 389 29.06 19.03 37.65
C THR A 389 29.80 20.02 38.56
N ASP A 390 31.13 20.01 38.50
CA ASP A 390 32.00 20.80 39.38
C ASP A 390 32.41 22.14 38.73
N SER A 391 31.82 22.50 37.59
CA SER A 391 31.99 23.80 36.94
C SER A 391 30.68 24.30 36.36
N THR A 392 30.01 25.18 37.11
CA THR A 392 28.70 25.73 36.74
C THR A 392 28.73 26.58 35.47
N ASN A 393 29.92 27.00 35.03
CA ASN A 393 30.11 27.86 33.85
C ASN A 393 30.59 27.06 32.62
N CYS A 394 30.87 25.76 32.76
CA CYS A 394 31.37 24.91 31.68
C CYS A 394 30.23 24.07 31.07
N ILE A 395 29.42 24.72 30.23
CA ILE A 395 28.22 24.16 29.60
C ILE A 395 28.26 24.47 28.10
N LEU A 396 27.87 23.51 27.27
CA LEU A 396 27.59 23.74 25.84
C LEU A 396 26.27 23.05 25.46
N ASN A 397 25.47 23.76 24.67
CA ASN A 397 24.23 23.25 24.10
C ASN A 397 24.39 23.22 22.58
N GLU A 398 24.09 22.09 21.97
CA GLU A 398 23.91 22.03 20.52
C GLU A 398 22.49 22.45 20.13
N PRO A 399 22.27 22.91 18.87
CA PRO A 399 20.94 23.11 18.34
C PRO A 399 20.10 21.83 18.38
N ALA A 400 18.77 22.00 18.48
CA ALA A 400 17.83 20.89 18.44
C ALA A 400 18.05 19.98 17.23
N LEU A 401 18.22 18.68 17.48
CA LEU A 401 18.23 17.66 16.45
C LEU A 401 16.89 17.64 15.72
N SER A 402 16.93 17.48 14.40
CA SER A 402 15.72 17.34 13.60
C SER A 402 14.87 16.16 14.11
N PRO A 403 13.53 16.32 14.20
CA PRO A 403 12.68 15.30 14.77
C PRO A 403 12.83 13.97 14.03
N GLN A 404 12.98 12.86 14.77
CA GLN A 404 13.06 11.52 14.20
C GLN A 404 11.71 10.80 14.35
N PRO A 405 10.81 10.88 13.34
CA PRO A 405 9.55 10.16 13.38
C PRO A 405 9.78 8.67 13.15
N LEU A 406 9.02 7.83 13.84
CA LEU A 406 8.91 6.42 13.51
C LEU A 406 8.20 6.25 12.16
N ILE A 407 8.94 5.88 11.11
CA ILE A 407 8.38 5.63 9.77
C ILE A 407 8.30 4.12 9.55
N ASN A 408 7.09 3.62 9.35
CA ASN A 408 6.85 2.23 8.98
C ASN A 408 6.50 2.17 7.48
N ALA A 409 7.47 1.78 6.64
CA ALA A 409 7.23 1.63 5.21
C ALA A 409 6.20 0.50 4.98
N SER A 410 5.13 0.80 4.24
CA SER A 410 4.07 -0.16 3.93
C SER A 410 4.01 -0.39 2.42
N ALA A 411 4.42 -1.57 1.98
CA ALA A 411 4.20 -2.04 0.62
C ALA A 411 2.92 -2.88 0.57
N SER A 412 1.98 -2.52 -0.30
CA SER A 412 0.79 -3.34 -0.57
C SER A 412 0.43 -3.33 -2.05
N SER A 413 -0.52 -4.17 -2.44
CA SER A 413 -0.98 -4.29 -3.83
C SER A 413 -2.43 -4.74 -3.92
N ASN A 414 -3.03 -4.62 -5.11
CA ASN A 414 -4.35 -5.19 -5.41
C ASN A 414 -4.31 -6.69 -5.78
N SER A 415 -3.19 -7.36 -5.55
CA SER A 415 -3.02 -8.80 -5.82
C SER A 415 -3.94 -9.67 -4.93
N PRO A 416 -4.47 -10.80 -5.43
CA PRO A 416 -4.22 -11.39 -6.77
C PRO A 416 -4.95 -10.69 -7.91
N VAL A 417 -4.30 -10.58 -9.08
CA VAL A 417 -4.91 -10.05 -10.32
C VAL A 417 -4.81 -11.06 -11.47
N CYS A 418 -5.59 -10.88 -12.54
CA CYS A 418 -5.59 -11.79 -13.68
C CYS A 418 -4.69 -11.30 -14.82
N ASN A 419 -4.24 -12.23 -15.66
CA ASN A 419 -3.37 -11.90 -16.77
C ASN A 419 -4.07 -10.94 -17.76
N GLY A 420 -3.54 -9.73 -17.90
CA GLY A 420 -4.12 -8.65 -18.70
C GLY A 420 -4.72 -7.51 -17.86
N ASP A 421 -5.04 -7.76 -16.58
CA ASP A 421 -5.51 -6.72 -15.67
C ASP A 421 -4.34 -5.89 -15.12
N PRO A 422 -4.52 -4.58 -14.85
CA PRO A 422 -3.48 -3.77 -14.24
C PRO A 422 -3.22 -4.17 -12.78
N LEU A 423 -1.94 -4.31 -12.44
CA LEU A 423 -1.45 -4.43 -11.06
C LEU A 423 -1.16 -3.03 -10.52
N TYR A 424 -1.69 -2.72 -9.34
CA TYR A 424 -1.40 -1.50 -8.61
C TYR A 424 -0.59 -1.85 -7.37
N LEU A 425 0.56 -1.18 -7.21
CA LEU A 425 1.30 -1.18 -5.95
C LEU A 425 1.00 0.12 -5.21
N ASP A 426 0.95 0.03 -3.88
CA ASP A 426 0.75 1.15 -2.99
C ASP A 426 1.95 1.23 -2.02
N GLY A 427 2.65 2.37 -2.07
CA GLY A 427 3.83 2.66 -1.26
C GLY A 427 3.53 3.27 0.10
N GLY A 428 2.24 3.41 0.44
CA GLY A 428 1.78 3.91 1.73
C GLY A 428 1.95 5.41 1.87
N LEU A 429 2.66 5.81 2.94
CA LEU A 429 2.80 7.19 3.38
C LEU A 429 3.39 8.09 2.29
N ALA A 430 2.70 9.21 2.02
CA ALA A 430 3.20 10.29 1.18
C ALA A 430 4.24 11.15 1.93
N GLY A 431 5.04 11.94 1.20
CA GLY A 431 5.99 12.89 1.79
C GLY A 431 7.41 12.34 2.02
N MET A 432 7.72 11.17 1.48
CA MET A 432 9.11 10.69 1.41
C MET A 432 9.89 11.45 0.33
N THR A 433 11.19 11.58 0.54
CA THR A 433 12.11 12.22 -0.41
C THR A 433 12.26 11.41 -1.70
N SER A 434 12.24 10.08 -1.58
CA SER A 434 12.25 9.20 -2.75
C SER A 434 11.59 7.85 -2.47
N TYR A 435 11.04 7.25 -3.53
CA TYR A 435 10.55 5.87 -3.57
C TYR A 435 11.38 5.09 -4.59
N LEU A 436 11.64 3.82 -4.31
CA LEU A 436 12.23 2.87 -5.24
C LEU A 436 11.53 1.52 -5.08
N TRP A 437 10.74 1.17 -6.08
CA TRP A 437 10.18 -0.16 -6.24
C TRP A 437 11.12 -1.03 -7.09
N THR A 438 11.30 -2.28 -6.69
CA THR A 438 11.94 -3.32 -7.50
C THR A 438 11.06 -4.58 -7.48
N GLY A 439 11.10 -5.38 -8.55
CA GLY A 439 10.28 -6.59 -8.61
C GLY A 439 10.66 -7.55 -9.74
N PRO A 440 9.81 -8.57 -9.98
CA PRO A 440 9.98 -9.55 -11.04
C PRO A 440 10.16 -8.91 -12.43
N ASN A 441 10.73 -9.67 -13.37
CA ASN A 441 11.05 -9.21 -14.74
C ASN A 441 11.94 -7.95 -14.80
N GLY A 442 12.71 -7.65 -13.75
CA GLY A 442 13.53 -6.45 -13.68
C GLY A 442 12.70 -5.16 -13.55
N PHE A 443 11.47 -5.25 -13.05
CA PHE A 443 10.62 -4.09 -12.79
C PHE A 443 11.32 -3.12 -11.83
N THR A 444 11.34 -1.83 -12.19
CA THR A 444 11.77 -0.75 -11.31
C THR A 444 10.88 0.48 -11.48
N SER A 445 10.53 1.18 -10.39
CA SER A 445 9.79 2.45 -10.46
C SER A 445 10.16 3.39 -9.32
N ASN A 446 10.14 4.70 -9.60
CA ASN A 446 10.33 5.74 -8.59
C ASN A 446 9.03 6.44 -8.18
N LEU A 447 7.88 5.95 -8.67
CA LEU A 447 6.57 6.44 -8.27
C LEU A 447 6.18 5.85 -6.92
N GLN A 448 5.47 6.62 -6.09
CA GLN A 448 4.87 6.10 -4.86
C GLN A 448 3.93 4.93 -5.15
N ASN A 449 2.99 5.12 -6.08
CA ASN A 449 1.96 4.16 -6.45
C ASN A 449 2.03 3.81 -7.95
N PRO A 450 2.93 2.91 -8.38
CA PRO A 450 3.02 2.52 -9.78
C PRO A 450 1.84 1.65 -10.22
N SER A 451 1.41 1.85 -11.47
CA SER A 451 0.48 0.96 -12.18
C SER A 451 1.25 0.16 -13.23
N ILE A 452 1.11 -1.15 -13.20
CA ILE A 452 1.88 -2.10 -14.00
C ILE A 452 0.92 -2.83 -14.94
N PRO A 453 1.05 -2.67 -16.27
CA PRO A 453 0.28 -3.47 -17.22
C PRO A 453 0.80 -4.91 -17.23
N VAL A 454 0.01 -5.84 -16.72
CA VAL A 454 0.41 -7.25 -16.64
C VAL A 454 0.23 -7.93 -18.00
N SER A 455 1.32 -8.47 -18.55
CA SER A 455 1.32 -9.15 -19.86
C SER A 455 1.64 -10.65 -19.78
N GLY A 456 1.86 -11.17 -18.57
CA GLY A 456 2.14 -12.59 -18.34
C GLY A 456 2.37 -12.92 -16.87
N LEU A 457 2.35 -14.22 -16.56
CA LEU A 457 2.48 -14.75 -15.19
C LEU A 457 3.83 -14.47 -14.53
N SER A 458 4.85 -14.13 -15.32
CA SER A 458 6.20 -13.76 -14.84
C SER A 458 6.24 -12.47 -14.03
N HIS A 459 5.15 -11.69 -14.00
CA HIS A 459 5.00 -10.55 -13.09
C HIS A 459 4.66 -10.97 -11.65
N SER A 460 4.38 -12.24 -11.39
CA SER A 460 4.21 -12.77 -10.03
C SER A 460 5.54 -12.81 -9.30
N GLY A 461 5.52 -12.52 -8.00
CA GLY A 461 6.70 -12.56 -7.14
C GLY A 461 6.70 -11.44 -6.11
N THR A 462 7.85 -11.23 -5.48
CA THR A 462 8.00 -10.23 -4.43
C THR A 462 8.37 -8.88 -5.03
N TYR A 463 7.59 -7.85 -4.70
CA TYR A 463 7.91 -6.46 -5.01
C TYR A 463 8.45 -5.79 -3.74
N ASN A 464 9.68 -5.29 -3.82
CA ASN A 464 10.35 -4.60 -2.71
C ASN A 464 10.24 -3.10 -2.90
N LEU A 465 9.92 -2.41 -1.82
CA LEU A 465 9.88 -0.96 -1.71
C LEU A 465 11.02 -0.50 -0.80
N SER A 466 11.81 0.45 -1.27
CA SER A 466 12.74 1.23 -0.46
C SER A 466 12.31 2.69 -0.51
N VAL A 467 12.18 3.34 0.65
CA VAL A 467 11.86 4.77 0.77
C VAL A 467 12.92 5.51 1.55
N ILE A 468 13.18 6.76 1.17
CA ILE A 468 14.09 7.66 1.91
C ILE A 468 13.27 8.79 2.51
N SER A 469 13.32 8.94 3.84
CA SER A 469 12.63 10.02 4.55
C SER A 469 13.29 11.39 4.30
N PRO A 470 12.62 12.51 4.65
CA PRO A 470 13.24 13.85 4.64
C PRO A 470 14.52 13.96 5.48
N ASN A 471 14.67 13.10 6.50
CA ASN A 471 15.84 13.07 7.37
C ASN A 471 16.98 12.18 6.84
N GLY A 472 16.86 11.63 5.64
CA GLY A 472 17.88 10.76 5.02
C GLY A 472 17.82 9.30 5.44
N CYS A 473 16.85 8.88 6.25
CA CYS A 473 16.70 7.50 6.69
C CYS A 473 16.05 6.62 5.63
N THR A 474 16.60 5.42 5.44
CA THR A 474 16.09 4.44 4.48
C THR A 474 15.25 3.38 5.19
N TYR A 475 14.07 3.11 4.68
CA TYR A 475 13.15 2.08 5.17
C TYR A 475 12.73 1.16 4.04
N GLU A 476 12.67 -0.14 4.32
CA GLU A 476 12.30 -1.16 3.35
C GLU A 476 11.01 -1.88 3.75
N SER A 477 10.24 -2.28 2.74
CA SER A 477 9.02 -3.08 2.88
C SER A 477 8.87 -3.95 1.64
N SER A 478 8.03 -4.98 1.70
CA SER A 478 7.76 -5.81 0.52
C SER A 478 6.33 -6.31 0.49
N THR A 479 5.83 -6.61 -0.71
CA THR A 479 4.53 -7.22 -0.91
C THR A 479 4.64 -8.37 -1.92
N GLN A 480 3.92 -9.46 -1.66
CA GLN A 480 3.89 -10.61 -2.55
C GLN A 480 2.72 -10.49 -3.53
N VAL A 481 3.02 -10.59 -4.82
CA VAL A 481 2.05 -10.48 -5.90
C VAL A 481 1.88 -11.83 -6.59
N VAL A 482 0.62 -12.18 -6.84
CA VAL A 482 0.20 -13.38 -7.58
C VAL A 482 -0.61 -12.94 -8.79
N ILE A 483 -0.16 -13.35 -9.97
CA ILE A 483 -0.90 -13.20 -11.23
C ILE A 483 -1.52 -14.55 -11.59
N ASN A 484 -2.84 -14.59 -11.69
CA ASN A 484 -3.57 -15.77 -12.11
C ASN A 484 -3.66 -15.83 -13.64
N SER A 485 -3.57 -17.03 -14.21
CA SER A 485 -3.99 -17.26 -15.59
C SER A 485 -5.49 -17.04 -15.74
N ASN A 486 -5.92 -16.53 -16.89
CA ASN A 486 -7.34 -16.32 -17.17
C ASN A 486 -8.11 -17.65 -17.13
N SER A 487 -9.35 -17.60 -16.65
CA SER A 487 -10.27 -18.74 -16.65
C SER A 487 -10.45 -19.25 -18.09
N ILE A 488 -10.36 -20.56 -18.28
CA ILE A 488 -10.69 -21.22 -19.55
C ILE A 488 -11.84 -22.19 -19.27
N GLY A 489 -12.97 -22.00 -19.94
CA GLY A 489 -14.19 -22.77 -19.72
C GLY A 489 -14.06 -24.27 -20.01
N GLY A 490 -13.15 -24.69 -20.91
CA GLY A 490 -12.96 -26.08 -21.28
C GLY A 490 -14.08 -26.66 -22.15
N VAL A 491 -14.06 -27.98 -22.31
CA VAL A 491 -14.98 -28.76 -23.14
C VAL A 491 -15.69 -29.82 -22.31
N ILE A 492 -16.99 -29.97 -22.51
CA ILE A 492 -17.78 -31.05 -21.92
C ILE A 492 -17.92 -32.20 -22.91
N SER A 493 -17.63 -33.41 -22.44
CA SER A 493 -17.85 -34.68 -23.14
C SER A 493 -18.95 -35.51 -22.46
N GLY A 494 -19.48 -36.54 -23.14
CA GLY A 494 -20.50 -37.44 -22.58
C GLY A 494 -21.94 -37.17 -23.03
N GLY A 495 -22.16 -36.15 -23.87
CA GLY A 495 -23.44 -35.93 -24.53
C GLY A 495 -23.81 -37.10 -25.44
N THR A 496 -24.96 -37.72 -25.17
CA THR A 496 -25.45 -38.93 -25.87
C THR A 496 -26.97 -38.89 -26.05
N THR A 497 -27.55 -39.88 -26.71
CA THR A 497 -29.00 -40.06 -26.79
C THR A 497 -29.45 -41.09 -25.76
N VAL A 498 -30.45 -40.75 -24.95
CA VAL A 498 -30.99 -41.61 -23.87
C VAL A 498 -32.52 -41.59 -23.88
N TYR A 499 -33.15 -42.50 -23.15
CA TYR A 499 -34.60 -42.50 -22.93
C TYR A 499 -34.96 -41.82 -21.60
N GLU A 500 -36.08 -41.10 -21.59
CA GLU A 500 -36.52 -40.33 -20.44
C GLU A 500 -36.72 -41.19 -19.17
N GLY A 501 -36.17 -40.73 -18.05
CA GLY A 501 -36.33 -41.37 -16.73
C GLY A 501 -35.58 -42.68 -16.54
N ILE A 502 -34.73 -43.12 -17.48
CA ILE A 502 -34.10 -44.45 -17.44
C ILE A 502 -32.58 -44.38 -17.31
N SER A 503 -31.90 -43.95 -18.37
CA SER A 503 -30.44 -44.07 -18.44
C SER A 503 -29.77 -42.80 -17.91
N PRO A 504 -28.84 -42.92 -16.95
CA PRO A 504 -28.08 -41.77 -16.52
C PRO A 504 -27.16 -41.30 -17.65
N VAL A 505 -27.03 -39.98 -17.77
CA VAL A 505 -26.00 -39.35 -18.59
C VAL A 505 -24.89 -38.84 -17.68
N THR A 506 -23.64 -39.15 -18.01
CA THR A 506 -22.46 -38.67 -17.27
C THR A 506 -21.66 -37.73 -18.17
N LEU A 507 -21.55 -36.49 -17.73
CA LEU A 507 -20.85 -35.41 -18.41
C LEU A 507 -19.51 -35.14 -17.72
N ASN A 508 -18.45 -35.01 -18.51
CA ASN A 508 -17.09 -34.78 -18.00
C ASN A 508 -16.51 -33.50 -18.59
N LEU A 509 -16.13 -32.57 -17.70
CA LEU A 509 -15.42 -31.35 -18.02
C LEU A 509 -13.91 -31.62 -18.14
N SER A 510 -13.30 -31.12 -19.21
CA SER A 510 -11.86 -31.23 -19.43
C SER A 510 -11.29 -30.03 -20.19
N GLY A 511 -9.96 -29.85 -20.15
CA GLY A 511 -9.29 -28.74 -20.86
C GLY A 511 -9.55 -27.35 -20.28
N ASN A 512 -10.11 -27.28 -19.07
CA ASN A 512 -10.39 -26.04 -18.35
C ASN A 512 -9.16 -25.52 -17.59
N THR A 513 -9.12 -24.21 -17.36
CA THR A 513 -8.16 -23.55 -16.44
C THR A 513 -8.96 -22.93 -15.31
N GLY A 514 -8.70 -23.38 -14.08
CA GLY A 514 -9.56 -23.15 -12.92
C GLY A 514 -10.45 -24.35 -12.60
N SER A 515 -11.33 -24.19 -11.62
CA SER A 515 -12.25 -25.24 -11.17
C SER A 515 -13.68 -24.94 -11.62
N ALA A 516 -14.50 -25.99 -11.78
CA ALA A 516 -15.94 -25.82 -11.94
C ALA A 516 -16.51 -25.21 -10.65
N VAL A 517 -17.32 -24.17 -10.78
CA VAL A 517 -18.00 -23.51 -9.66
C VAL A 517 -19.42 -24.07 -9.52
N TYR A 518 -20.12 -24.15 -10.65
CA TYR A 518 -21.45 -24.75 -10.77
C TYR A 518 -21.68 -25.18 -12.23
N TRP A 519 -22.70 -25.99 -12.44
CA TRP A 519 -23.17 -26.37 -13.78
C TRP A 519 -24.50 -25.69 -14.08
N GLN A 520 -24.86 -25.61 -15.35
CA GLN A 520 -26.17 -25.16 -15.79
C GLN A 520 -26.75 -26.17 -16.76
N LYS A 521 -28.08 -26.33 -16.70
CA LYS A 521 -28.85 -27.06 -17.71
C LYS A 521 -29.99 -26.24 -18.24
N LYS A 522 -30.37 -26.48 -19.50
CA LYS A 522 -31.64 -26.00 -20.08
C LYS A 522 -32.27 -27.13 -20.87
N HIS A 523 -33.61 -27.13 -20.91
CA HIS A 523 -34.40 -28.06 -21.69
C HIS A 523 -35.01 -27.33 -22.89
N ASN A 524 -34.81 -27.88 -24.09
CA ASN A 524 -35.21 -27.30 -25.36
C ASN A 524 -34.76 -25.82 -25.47
N THR A 525 -35.71 -24.91 -25.68
CA THR A 525 -35.50 -23.46 -25.74
C THR A 525 -35.74 -22.77 -24.39
N GLY A 526 -35.78 -23.53 -23.30
CA GLY A 526 -35.98 -23.03 -21.95
C GLY A 526 -34.82 -22.19 -21.41
N GLN A 527 -35.00 -21.68 -20.20
CA GLN A 527 -33.97 -20.92 -19.50
C GLN A 527 -32.91 -21.85 -18.90
N TRP A 528 -31.71 -21.31 -18.72
CA TRP A 528 -30.66 -21.98 -17.97
C TRP A 528 -31.02 -22.00 -16.49
N VAL A 529 -30.87 -23.18 -15.87
CA VAL A 529 -31.08 -23.43 -14.45
C VAL A 529 -29.76 -23.90 -13.85
N ASP A 530 -29.38 -23.30 -12.73
CA ASP A 530 -28.15 -23.62 -12.01
C ASP A 530 -28.25 -24.97 -11.29
N ILE A 531 -27.10 -25.66 -11.27
CA ILE A 531 -26.87 -26.93 -10.62
C ILE A 531 -25.66 -26.71 -9.71
N SER A 532 -25.88 -26.73 -8.39
CA SER A 532 -24.92 -26.33 -7.35
C SER A 532 -23.81 -27.35 -7.08
N THR A 533 -23.17 -27.88 -8.13
CA THR A 533 -22.05 -28.81 -8.03
C THR A 533 -20.76 -28.22 -8.60
N ALA A 534 -19.69 -28.26 -7.82
CA ALA A 534 -18.34 -27.84 -8.24
C ALA A 534 -17.51 -29.02 -8.81
N SER A 535 -18.13 -30.19 -9.00
CA SER A 535 -17.46 -31.38 -9.52
C SER A 535 -17.11 -31.20 -11.01
N PRO A 536 -15.94 -31.69 -11.47
CA PRO A 536 -15.62 -31.75 -12.90
C PRO A 536 -16.45 -32.79 -13.66
N THR A 537 -17.17 -33.67 -12.95
CA THR A 537 -18.10 -34.65 -13.53
C THR A 537 -19.50 -34.41 -12.98
N TYR A 538 -20.51 -34.44 -13.86
CA TYR A 538 -21.92 -34.34 -13.50
C TYR A 538 -22.71 -35.50 -14.09
N THR A 539 -23.55 -36.14 -13.27
CA THR A 539 -24.41 -37.25 -13.69
C THR A 539 -25.86 -36.98 -13.30
N GLU A 540 -26.79 -37.19 -14.22
CA GLU A 540 -28.22 -37.20 -13.92
C GLU A 540 -29.02 -38.14 -14.81
N ILE A 541 -30.27 -38.42 -14.44
CA ILE A 541 -31.25 -39.09 -15.29
C ILE A 541 -32.26 -38.02 -15.75
N PRO A 542 -32.23 -37.61 -17.03
CA PRO A 542 -33.16 -36.60 -17.53
C PRO A 542 -34.62 -37.08 -17.45
N GLY A 543 -35.49 -36.28 -16.82
CA GLY A 543 -36.88 -36.68 -16.53
C GLY A 543 -37.90 -36.43 -17.63
N SER A 544 -37.51 -35.79 -18.74
CA SER A 544 -38.43 -35.45 -19.84
C SER A 544 -37.74 -35.53 -21.19
N SER A 545 -38.46 -36.06 -22.18
CA SER A 545 -38.06 -36.06 -23.58
C SER A 545 -37.80 -34.65 -24.15
N GLY A 546 -36.98 -34.57 -25.18
CA GLY A 546 -36.49 -33.33 -25.78
C GLY A 546 -34.97 -33.18 -25.71
N THR A 547 -34.46 -32.01 -26.10
CA THR A 547 -33.02 -31.74 -26.14
C THR A 547 -32.58 -31.02 -24.88
N TRP A 548 -31.69 -31.63 -24.12
CA TRP A 548 -31.06 -31.02 -22.95
C TRP A 548 -29.68 -30.48 -23.31
N TYR A 549 -29.38 -29.27 -22.84
CA TYR A 549 -28.08 -28.64 -23.00
C TYR A 549 -27.45 -28.43 -21.65
N TYR A 550 -26.15 -28.65 -21.58
CA TYR A 550 -25.35 -28.55 -20.37
C TYR A 550 -24.13 -27.68 -20.59
N ARG A 551 -23.80 -26.87 -19.60
CA ARG A 551 -22.52 -26.15 -19.55
C ARG A 551 -22.00 -26.05 -18.13
N ALA A 552 -20.70 -26.00 -17.97
CA ALA A 552 -20.03 -25.77 -16.70
C ALA A 552 -19.56 -24.31 -16.65
N ILE A 553 -19.62 -23.73 -15.47
CA ILE A 553 -19.09 -22.39 -15.21
C ILE A 553 -17.78 -22.59 -14.47
N VAL A 554 -16.69 -22.16 -15.09
CA VAL A 554 -15.32 -22.37 -14.59
C VAL A 554 -14.72 -21.05 -14.16
N GLN A 555 -14.01 -21.08 -13.02
CA GLN A 555 -13.30 -19.93 -12.50
C GLN A 555 -11.91 -20.31 -11.98
N ASN A 556 -10.90 -19.50 -12.32
CA ASN A 556 -9.55 -19.63 -11.80
C ASN A 556 -9.23 -18.50 -10.81
N GLY A 557 -9.23 -18.82 -9.50
CA GLY A 557 -9.00 -17.82 -8.45
C GLY A 557 -10.00 -16.67 -8.55
N ASN A 558 -9.49 -15.43 -8.58
CA ASN A 558 -10.30 -14.21 -8.65
C ASN A 558 -10.67 -13.80 -10.09
N CYS A 559 -10.29 -14.57 -11.11
CA CYS A 559 -10.58 -14.21 -12.49
C CYS A 559 -12.07 -14.35 -12.82
N PRO A 560 -12.60 -13.56 -13.78
CA PRO A 560 -13.99 -13.68 -14.18
C PRO A 560 -14.35 -15.12 -14.58
N PRO A 561 -15.55 -15.60 -14.21
CA PRO A 561 -16.00 -16.94 -14.59
C PRO A 561 -16.27 -17.01 -16.10
N VAL A 562 -16.00 -18.16 -16.69
CA VAL A 562 -16.18 -18.43 -18.14
C VAL A 562 -16.98 -19.72 -18.33
N HIS A 563 -17.84 -19.74 -19.34
CA HIS A 563 -18.61 -20.93 -19.70
C HIS A 563 -17.76 -21.92 -20.48
N SER A 564 -17.95 -23.21 -20.21
CA SER A 564 -17.47 -24.30 -21.08
C SER A 564 -18.19 -24.30 -22.42
N SER A 565 -17.73 -25.16 -23.35
CA SER A 565 -18.57 -25.59 -24.46
C SER A 565 -19.87 -26.23 -23.96
N GLU A 566 -20.93 -26.17 -24.76
CA GLU A 566 -22.19 -26.84 -24.46
C GLU A 566 -22.11 -28.33 -24.83
N ALA A 567 -22.59 -29.21 -23.96
CA ALA A 567 -22.90 -30.59 -24.29
C ALA A 567 -24.39 -30.76 -24.57
N VAL A 568 -24.72 -31.58 -25.58
CA VAL A 568 -26.10 -31.84 -26.01
C VAL A 568 -26.46 -33.28 -25.68
N VAL A 569 -27.60 -33.46 -25.02
CA VAL A 569 -28.17 -34.77 -24.69
C VAL A 569 -29.57 -34.83 -25.30
N ASN A 570 -29.80 -35.78 -26.19
CA ASN A 570 -31.12 -35.97 -26.78
C ASN A 570 -31.87 -37.02 -25.97
N VAL A 571 -33.03 -36.65 -25.45
CA VAL A 571 -33.86 -37.54 -24.63
C VAL A 571 -35.09 -37.91 -25.44
N LEU A 572 -35.25 -39.21 -25.72
CA LEU A 572 -36.40 -39.73 -26.45
C LEU A 572 -37.50 -40.16 -25.48
N SER A 573 -38.76 -39.92 -25.87
CA SER A 573 -39.91 -40.59 -25.23
C SER A 573 -40.00 -42.03 -25.74
N ARG A 574 -40.70 -42.87 -24.99
CA ARG A 574 -40.96 -44.26 -25.37
C ARG A 574 -42.44 -44.42 -25.68
N THR A 575 -42.77 -45.02 -26.81
CA THR A 575 -44.16 -45.24 -27.22
C THR A 575 -44.50 -46.73 -27.19
N LEU A 576 -45.69 -47.08 -26.70
CA LEU A 576 -46.27 -48.41 -26.83
C LEU A 576 -47.50 -48.32 -27.74
N SER A 577 -47.56 -49.18 -28.76
CA SER A 577 -48.75 -49.36 -29.58
C SER A 577 -49.51 -50.61 -29.14
N ILE A 578 -50.83 -50.57 -29.18
CA ILE A 578 -51.72 -51.71 -28.94
C ILE A 578 -52.72 -51.84 -30.07
N LYS A 579 -53.35 -53.00 -30.19
CA LYS A 579 -54.50 -53.20 -31.07
C LYS A 579 -55.65 -53.84 -30.33
N VAL A 580 -56.81 -53.20 -30.42
CA VAL A 580 -58.05 -53.54 -29.71
C VAL A 580 -59.23 -53.29 -30.64
N PHE A 581 -60.21 -54.19 -30.62
CA PHE A 581 -61.53 -53.95 -31.22
C PHE A 581 -62.61 -53.99 -30.16
N LEU A 582 -63.59 -53.10 -30.25
CA LEU A 582 -64.75 -53.05 -29.37
C LEU A 582 -65.93 -53.74 -30.07
N GLN A 583 -66.61 -54.65 -29.40
CA GLN A 583 -67.70 -55.47 -29.97
C GLN A 583 -68.76 -54.61 -30.67
N GLY A 584 -69.28 -53.59 -30.00
CA GLY A 584 -70.37 -52.77 -30.55
C GLY A 584 -69.96 -51.95 -31.78
N PHE A 585 -68.69 -51.57 -31.86
CA PHE A 585 -68.17 -50.69 -32.91
C PHE A 585 -67.62 -51.47 -34.11
N PHE A 586 -67.19 -52.73 -33.92
CA PHE A 586 -66.58 -53.55 -34.95
C PHE A 586 -67.60 -53.99 -36.02
N ARG A 587 -67.18 -54.02 -37.28
CA ARG A 587 -67.99 -54.48 -38.41
C ARG A 587 -67.27 -55.59 -39.14
N GLU A 588 -67.78 -56.81 -39.04
CA GLU A 588 -67.17 -58.01 -39.64
C GLU A 588 -67.00 -57.90 -41.17
N ALA A 589 -67.93 -57.21 -41.83
CA ALA A 589 -67.90 -57.02 -43.28
C ALA A 589 -66.69 -56.20 -43.77
N THR A 590 -66.24 -55.22 -42.97
CA THR A 590 -65.11 -54.34 -43.32
C THR A 590 -63.82 -54.70 -42.58
N GLY A 591 -63.92 -55.45 -41.48
CA GLY A 591 -62.79 -55.73 -40.58
C GLY A 591 -62.31 -54.48 -39.84
N GLN A 592 -63.14 -53.45 -39.75
CA GLN A 592 -62.84 -52.15 -39.13
C GLN A 592 -63.94 -51.77 -38.14
N MET A 593 -63.61 -50.87 -37.22
CA MET A 593 -64.59 -50.22 -36.35
C MET A 593 -65.24 -49.01 -37.03
N ILE A 594 -66.48 -48.73 -36.68
CA ILE A 594 -67.13 -47.46 -37.01
C ILE A 594 -66.59 -46.34 -36.10
N LYS A 595 -66.76 -45.09 -36.52
CA LYS A 595 -66.51 -43.94 -35.65
C LYS A 595 -67.70 -43.75 -34.72
N ALA A 596 -67.45 -43.49 -33.44
CA ALA A 596 -68.47 -43.03 -32.52
C ALA A 596 -69.19 -41.83 -33.12
N GLN A 597 -70.51 -41.84 -33.15
CA GLN A 597 -71.30 -40.72 -33.62
C GLN A 597 -71.75 -39.83 -32.44
N ASP A 598 -72.02 -38.58 -32.77
CA ASP A 598 -72.70 -37.59 -31.95
C ASP A 598 -73.93 -37.08 -32.74
N ILE A 599 -74.72 -36.18 -32.15
CA ILE A 599 -75.92 -35.63 -32.79
C ILE A 599 -75.64 -34.93 -34.13
N ASN A 600 -74.39 -34.53 -34.36
CA ASN A 600 -73.95 -33.83 -35.57
C ASN A 600 -73.10 -34.71 -36.52
N GLY A 601 -73.09 -36.03 -36.32
CA GLY A 601 -72.25 -36.99 -37.06
C GLY A 601 -71.03 -37.43 -36.25
N ALA A 602 -69.97 -37.89 -36.91
CA ALA A 602 -68.81 -38.49 -36.23
C ALA A 602 -68.24 -37.59 -35.12
N LYS A 603 -68.08 -38.15 -33.92
CA LYS A 603 -67.63 -37.44 -32.72
C LYS A 603 -66.20 -36.94 -32.85
N PHE A 604 -65.33 -37.77 -33.41
CA PHE A 604 -63.90 -37.52 -33.52
C PHE A 604 -63.48 -37.30 -34.98
N GLN A 605 -62.45 -36.48 -35.17
CA GLN A 605 -61.87 -36.22 -36.49
C GLN A 605 -60.87 -37.31 -36.89
N GLY A 606 -60.52 -37.35 -38.19
CA GLY A 606 -59.62 -38.36 -38.73
C GLY A 606 -60.21 -39.76 -38.58
N ASP A 607 -59.36 -40.78 -38.47
CA ASP A 607 -59.77 -42.19 -38.38
C ASP A 607 -59.98 -42.69 -36.95
N THR A 608 -60.15 -41.76 -36.00
CA THR A 608 -60.42 -42.09 -34.60
C THR A 608 -61.82 -42.69 -34.48
N THR A 609 -61.88 -43.94 -34.02
CA THR A 609 -63.10 -44.62 -33.59
C THR A 609 -63.64 -43.97 -32.33
N ASP A 610 -62.80 -43.96 -31.29
CA ASP A 610 -63.15 -43.54 -29.94
C ASP A 610 -61.92 -43.25 -29.08
N MET A 611 -62.13 -42.91 -27.80
CA MET A 611 -61.08 -42.69 -26.81
C MET A 611 -61.09 -43.80 -25.75
N ILE A 612 -59.96 -44.48 -25.57
CA ILE A 612 -59.76 -45.46 -24.50
C ILE A 612 -58.89 -44.90 -23.38
N THR A 613 -58.93 -45.56 -22.23
CA THR A 613 -57.98 -45.37 -21.14
C THR A 613 -57.13 -46.64 -21.01
N VAL A 614 -55.81 -46.46 -20.98
CA VAL A 614 -54.85 -47.55 -20.75
C VAL A 614 -54.24 -47.38 -19.37
N LEU A 615 -54.40 -48.39 -18.51
CA LEU A 615 -53.79 -48.41 -17.19
C LEU A 615 -52.62 -49.39 -17.16
N LEU A 616 -51.58 -49.04 -16.39
CA LEU A 616 -50.45 -49.91 -16.11
C LEU A 616 -50.58 -50.44 -14.67
N ALA A 617 -50.97 -51.70 -14.55
CA ALA A 617 -51.10 -52.38 -13.26
C ALA A 617 -49.83 -53.17 -12.93
N GLN A 618 -49.36 -53.11 -11.69
CA GLN A 618 -48.15 -53.82 -11.26
C GLN A 618 -48.24 -55.32 -11.52
N GLN A 619 -47.12 -55.98 -11.84
CA GLN A 619 -47.07 -57.43 -12.08
C GLN A 619 -47.43 -58.27 -10.84
N ASN A 620 -47.16 -57.75 -9.64
CA ASN A 620 -47.30 -58.49 -8.39
C ASN A 620 -48.50 -57.99 -7.59
N THR A 621 -49.07 -58.89 -6.76
CA THR A 621 -50.10 -58.53 -5.79
C THR A 621 -49.66 -57.34 -4.92
N PRO A 622 -50.52 -56.31 -4.72
CA PRO A 622 -51.96 -56.27 -4.99
C PRO A 622 -52.37 -55.70 -6.36
N TYR A 623 -51.47 -55.72 -7.36
CA TYR A 623 -51.72 -55.27 -8.73
C TYR A 623 -52.18 -53.81 -8.81
N VAL A 624 -51.55 -52.93 -8.02
CA VAL A 624 -51.88 -51.50 -7.95
C VAL A 624 -51.76 -50.88 -9.34
N ILE A 625 -52.74 -50.05 -9.72
CA ILE A 625 -52.63 -49.18 -10.89
C ILE A 625 -51.60 -48.09 -10.59
N GLU A 626 -50.44 -48.16 -11.24
CA GLU A 626 -49.37 -47.18 -11.05
C GLU A 626 -49.51 -45.99 -11.98
N HIS A 627 -50.01 -46.22 -13.19
CA HIS A 627 -50.19 -45.19 -14.19
C HIS A 627 -51.54 -45.32 -14.91
N SER A 628 -52.09 -44.17 -15.30
CA SER A 628 -53.32 -44.06 -16.08
C SER A 628 -53.09 -43.10 -17.24
N ILE A 629 -53.18 -43.62 -18.45
CA ILE A 629 -53.09 -42.87 -19.69
C ILE A 629 -54.50 -42.76 -20.25
N THR A 630 -55.11 -41.58 -20.12
CA THR A 630 -56.49 -41.31 -20.56
C THR A 630 -56.52 -40.68 -21.94
N GLN A 631 -57.69 -40.74 -22.60
CA GLN A 631 -57.91 -40.11 -23.91
C GLN A 631 -56.95 -40.61 -25.00
N VAL A 632 -56.63 -41.91 -25.00
CA VAL A 632 -55.82 -42.54 -26.04
C VAL A 632 -56.71 -42.75 -27.28
N PRO A 633 -56.40 -42.16 -28.45
CA PRO A 633 -57.19 -42.34 -29.66
C PRO A 633 -57.11 -43.79 -30.14
N LEU A 634 -58.25 -44.46 -30.20
CA LEU A 634 -58.41 -45.77 -30.80
C LEU A 634 -58.84 -45.59 -32.26
N GLN A 635 -58.05 -46.08 -33.21
CA GLN A 635 -58.31 -45.90 -34.65
C GLN A 635 -59.30 -46.94 -35.19
N GLN A 636 -59.89 -46.70 -36.37
CA GLN A 636 -60.82 -47.64 -37.03
C GLN A 636 -60.20 -49.01 -37.35
N ASP A 637 -58.88 -49.10 -37.53
CA ASP A 637 -58.17 -50.36 -37.71
C ASP A 637 -57.85 -51.08 -36.38
N GLY A 638 -58.28 -50.50 -35.25
CA GLY A 638 -58.08 -51.02 -33.91
C GLY A 638 -56.77 -50.61 -33.26
N THR A 639 -55.88 -49.91 -33.97
CA THR A 639 -54.60 -49.50 -33.39
C THR A 639 -54.75 -48.30 -32.47
N ALA A 640 -53.95 -48.25 -31.42
CA ALA A 640 -53.82 -47.12 -30.52
C ALA A 640 -52.35 -46.99 -30.08
N SER A 641 -51.83 -45.77 -29.98
CA SER A 641 -50.43 -45.53 -29.57
C SER A 641 -50.37 -44.44 -28.53
N PHE A 642 -49.51 -44.63 -27.53
CA PHE A 642 -49.34 -43.70 -26.41
C PHE A 642 -47.91 -43.68 -25.90
N ASP A 643 -47.50 -42.55 -25.33
CA ASP A 643 -46.23 -42.43 -24.63
C ASP A 643 -46.30 -43.16 -23.28
N LEU A 644 -45.27 -43.94 -22.98
CA LEU A 644 -45.08 -44.56 -21.69
C LEU A 644 -44.66 -43.50 -20.67
N PRO A 645 -45.18 -43.55 -19.42
CA PRO A 645 -44.72 -42.66 -18.36
C PRO A 645 -43.20 -42.79 -18.12
N SER A 646 -42.57 -41.68 -17.74
CA SER A 646 -41.12 -41.65 -17.53
C SER A 646 -40.69 -42.61 -16.43
N GLY A 647 -39.63 -43.39 -16.68
CA GLY A 647 -39.11 -44.37 -15.72
C GLY A 647 -39.90 -45.68 -15.59
N SER A 648 -40.98 -45.90 -16.34
CA SER A 648 -41.71 -47.18 -16.36
C SER A 648 -40.90 -48.28 -17.06
N VAL A 649 -39.99 -48.92 -16.32
CA VAL A 649 -39.10 -50.01 -16.81
C VAL A 649 -39.46 -51.40 -16.30
N SER A 650 -40.39 -51.47 -15.34
CA SER A 650 -40.89 -52.72 -14.78
C SER A 650 -41.84 -53.44 -15.75
N SER A 651 -42.30 -54.63 -15.37
CA SER A 651 -43.37 -55.31 -16.10
C SER A 651 -44.74 -54.95 -15.55
N TYR A 652 -45.68 -54.65 -16.44
CA TYR A 652 -47.04 -54.22 -16.11
C TYR A 652 -48.09 -55.01 -16.88
N TYR A 653 -49.22 -55.32 -16.24
CA TYR A 653 -50.41 -55.68 -17.00
C TYR A 653 -50.97 -54.42 -17.68
N LEU A 654 -51.35 -54.56 -18.95
CA LEU A 654 -52.09 -53.53 -19.66
C LEU A 654 -53.58 -53.72 -19.35
N VAL A 655 -54.23 -52.68 -18.86
CA VAL A 655 -55.66 -52.69 -18.59
C VAL A 655 -56.33 -51.69 -19.51
N ILE A 656 -57.23 -52.18 -20.36
CA ILE A 656 -57.96 -51.36 -21.31
C ILE A 656 -59.33 -51.06 -20.73
N LYS A 657 -59.64 -49.78 -20.57
CA LYS A 657 -60.98 -49.28 -20.23
C LYS A 657 -61.53 -48.44 -21.38
N HIS A 658 -62.82 -48.56 -21.61
CA HIS A 658 -63.57 -47.75 -22.55
C HIS A 658 -64.90 -47.38 -21.90
N ARG A 659 -65.55 -46.29 -22.35
CA ARG A 659 -66.70 -45.69 -21.65
C ARG A 659 -67.87 -46.64 -21.40
N ASN A 660 -68.00 -47.69 -22.21
CA ASN A 660 -69.16 -48.58 -22.26
C ASN A 660 -68.79 -50.03 -22.61
N SER A 661 -67.51 -50.36 -22.49
CA SER A 661 -67.01 -51.70 -22.81
C SER A 661 -66.24 -52.25 -21.63
N MET A 662 -66.22 -53.58 -21.57
CA MET A 662 -65.69 -54.37 -20.47
C MET A 662 -64.21 -54.08 -20.25
N GLU A 663 -63.84 -53.78 -19.01
CA GLU A 663 -62.43 -53.65 -18.64
C GLU A 663 -61.68 -54.95 -18.94
N THR A 664 -60.61 -54.85 -19.72
CA THR A 664 -59.87 -56.02 -20.22
C THR A 664 -58.40 -55.93 -19.89
N TRP A 665 -57.90 -56.94 -19.19
CA TRP A 665 -56.48 -57.06 -18.80
C TRP A 665 -55.70 -57.88 -19.81
N SER A 666 -54.43 -57.54 -20.06
CA SER A 666 -53.50 -58.40 -20.80
C SER A 666 -53.34 -59.73 -20.08
N SER A 667 -53.15 -60.83 -20.82
CA SER A 667 -53.05 -62.16 -20.20
C SER A 667 -51.77 -62.36 -19.39
N ILE A 668 -50.73 -61.60 -19.71
CA ILE A 668 -49.45 -61.57 -19.00
C ILE A 668 -48.98 -60.12 -18.81
N PRO A 669 -48.12 -59.85 -17.81
CA PRO A 669 -47.42 -58.58 -17.69
C PRO A 669 -46.45 -58.40 -18.87
N LEU A 670 -46.44 -57.19 -19.42
CA LEU A 670 -45.51 -56.74 -20.45
C LEU A 670 -44.31 -56.06 -19.79
N SER A 671 -43.09 -56.56 -20.03
CA SER A 671 -41.88 -55.84 -19.61
C SER A 671 -41.78 -54.53 -20.36
N LEU A 672 -41.59 -53.43 -19.66
CA LEU A 672 -41.34 -52.14 -20.29
C LEU A 672 -39.85 -51.77 -20.18
N ALA A 673 -38.92 -52.72 -20.09
CA ALA A 673 -37.49 -52.46 -19.94
C ALA A 673 -36.75 -52.17 -21.26
N ILE A 674 -37.31 -52.60 -22.39
CA ILE A 674 -36.81 -52.35 -23.76
C ILE A 674 -37.93 -51.68 -24.59
N ASP A 675 -37.65 -51.21 -25.80
CA ASP A 675 -38.71 -50.73 -26.69
C ASP A 675 -39.64 -51.89 -27.04
N HIS A 676 -40.81 -51.94 -26.39
CA HIS A 676 -41.90 -52.82 -26.73
C HIS A 676 -42.77 -52.08 -27.73
N SER A 677 -42.73 -52.52 -28.98
CA SER A 677 -43.38 -51.78 -30.07
C SER A 677 -44.88 -52.06 -30.18
N PHE A 678 -45.39 -53.20 -29.68
CA PHE A 678 -46.76 -53.61 -29.99
C PHE A 678 -47.36 -54.70 -29.08
N TYR A 679 -48.62 -54.55 -28.66
CA TYR A 679 -49.44 -55.62 -28.05
C TYR A 679 -50.82 -55.75 -28.73
N ASP A 680 -51.08 -56.88 -29.38
CA ASP A 680 -52.33 -57.13 -30.10
C ASP A 680 -53.28 -58.01 -29.29
N PHE A 681 -54.45 -57.46 -28.91
CA PHE A 681 -55.53 -58.23 -28.26
C PHE A 681 -56.38 -59.00 -29.28
N THR A 682 -56.35 -58.62 -30.55
CA THR A 682 -57.32 -59.04 -31.57
C THR A 682 -56.97 -60.37 -32.24
N ASP A 683 -55.74 -60.85 -32.10
CA ASP A 683 -55.24 -62.08 -32.73
C ASP A 683 -55.73 -63.37 -32.06
N ALA A 684 -55.88 -63.37 -30.73
CA ALA A 684 -56.28 -64.56 -29.97
C ALA A 684 -56.95 -64.19 -28.64
N ALA A 685 -57.98 -64.94 -28.24
CA ALA A 685 -58.62 -64.77 -26.93
C ALA A 685 -57.62 -64.82 -25.77
N LEU A 686 -56.60 -65.70 -25.86
CA LEU A 686 -55.54 -65.87 -24.87
C LEU A 686 -54.65 -64.62 -24.67
N LYS A 687 -54.85 -63.55 -25.44
CA LYS A 687 -54.21 -62.25 -25.22
C LYS A 687 -54.90 -61.43 -24.13
N ALA A 688 -56.15 -61.73 -23.81
CA ALA A 688 -56.83 -61.21 -22.64
C ALA A 688 -56.74 -62.20 -21.47
N PHE A 689 -56.65 -61.67 -20.25
CA PHE A 689 -56.69 -62.48 -19.05
C PHE A 689 -57.96 -63.35 -19.01
N GLY A 690 -57.82 -64.63 -18.68
CA GLY A 690 -58.94 -65.58 -18.65
C GLY A 690 -59.67 -65.79 -20.00
N SER A 691 -59.02 -65.44 -21.12
CA SER A 691 -59.61 -65.46 -22.47
C SER A 691 -60.90 -64.65 -22.60
N ASN A 692 -60.98 -63.51 -21.92
CA ASN A 692 -62.20 -62.71 -21.77
C ASN A 692 -62.50 -61.82 -22.98
N MET A 693 -62.65 -62.41 -24.16
CA MET A 693 -62.94 -61.69 -25.41
C MET A 693 -63.94 -62.46 -26.27
N LEU A 694 -64.73 -61.73 -27.05
CA LEU A 694 -65.68 -62.28 -28.01
C LEU A 694 -65.00 -62.44 -29.38
N LYS A 695 -65.27 -63.55 -30.07
CA LYS A 695 -64.84 -63.70 -31.47
C LYS A 695 -65.92 -63.18 -32.42
N LEU A 696 -65.58 -62.20 -33.25
CA LEU A 696 -66.41 -61.71 -34.34
C LEU A 696 -65.63 -61.82 -35.66
N GLY A 697 -66.13 -62.62 -36.60
CA GLY A 697 -65.43 -62.98 -37.82
C GLY A 697 -64.03 -63.54 -37.56
N ASN A 698 -63.01 -62.83 -38.04
CA ASN A 698 -61.60 -63.19 -37.90
C ASN A 698 -60.88 -62.50 -36.73
N ALA A 699 -61.54 -61.66 -35.95
CA ALA A 699 -60.92 -60.89 -34.88
C ALA A 699 -61.55 -61.17 -33.52
N TRP A 700 -60.75 -60.97 -32.46
CA TRP A 700 -61.22 -60.95 -31.09
C TRP A 700 -61.52 -59.52 -30.65
N THR A 701 -62.69 -59.31 -30.07
CA THR A 701 -63.20 -58.01 -29.61
C THR A 701 -63.44 -58.00 -28.11
N ILE A 702 -63.23 -56.86 -27.47
CA ILE A 702 -63.65 -56.60 -26.09
C ILE A 702 -65.18 -56.53 -26.07
N TYR A 703 -65.78 -57.17 -25.06
CA TYR A 703 -67.23 -57.14 -24.86
C TYR A 703 -67.72 -55.71 -24.61
N SER A 704 -68.81 -55.31 -25.24
CA SER A 704 -69.50 -54.04 -24.98
C SER A 704 -70.67 -54.24 -24.01
N GLY A 705 -71.17 -53.19 -23.38
CA GLY A 705 -72.37 -53.26 -22.53
C GLY A 705 -72.17 -52.98 -21.05
N ASP A 706 -70.93 -52.90 -20.55
CA ASP A 706 -70.67 -52.41 -19.19
C ASP A 706 -70.75 -50.88 -19.20
N ALA A 707 -71.96 -50.34 -19.25
CA ALA A 707 -72.24 -48.91 -19.41
C ALA A 707 -72.10 -48.17 -18.09
N ASN A 708 -72.37 -48.83 -16.96
CA ASN A 708 -72.24 -48.26 -15.62
C ASN A 708 -70.81 -48.40 -15.05
N GLN A 709 -69.93 -49.19 -15.70
CA GLN A 709 -68.54 -49.43 -15.33
C GLN A 709 -68.36 -50.14 -13.97
N ASP A 710 -69.29 -51.02 -13.59
CA ASP A 710 -69.22 -51.81 -12.36
C ASP A 710 -68.45 -53.14 -12.52
N GLY A 711 -68.09 -53.47 -13.77
CA GLY A 711 -67.29 -54.65 -14.11
C GLY A 711 -68.11 -55.91 -14.37
N ILE A 712 -69.43 -55.82 -14.47
CA ILE A 712 -70.33 -56.91 -14.84
C ILE A 712 -71.33 -56.37 -15.86
N VAL A 713 -71.62 -57.12 -16.92
CA VAL A 713 -72.75 -56.81 -17.81
C VAL A 713 -74.02 -57.43 -17.23
N ASP A 714 -74.89 -56.64 -16.61
CA ASP A 714 -76.11 -57.16 -15.97
C ASP A 714 -77.39 -56.32 -16.19
N GLY A 715 -78.42 -56.58 -15.38
CA GLY A 715 -79.71 -55.91 -15.47
C GLY A 715 -79.65 -54.41 -15.14
N THR A 716 -78.60 -53.94 -14.45
CA THR A 716 -78.42 -52.53 -14.12
C THR A 716 -77.91 -51.72 -15.33
N ASP A 717 -77.00 -52.27 -16.14
CA ASP A 717 -76.63 -51.70 -17.44
C ASP A 717 -77.81 -51.70 -18.40
N MET A 718 -78.53 -52.83 -18.46
CA MET A 718 -79.71 -52.99 -19.30
C MET A 718 -80.77 -51.95 -18.95
N ALA A 719 -81.01 -51.70 -17.66
CA ALA A 719 -81.94 -50.66 -17.23
C ALA A 719 -81.47 -49.26 -17.63
N ALA A 720 -80.18 -48.96 -17.61
CA ALA A 720 -79.65 -47.68 -18.05
C ALA A 720 -79.90 -47.47 -19.57
N ILE A 721 -79.57 -48.48 -20.38
CA ILE A 721 -79.74 -48.45 -21.84
C ILE A 721 -81.23 -48.42 -22.21
N ASP A 722 -82.09 -49.23 -21.58
CA ASP A 722 -83.53 -49.27 -21.83
C ASP A 722 -84.21 -47.93 -21.51
N ASN A 723 -83.82 -47.30 -20.40
CA ASN A 723 -84.28 -45.96 -20.06
C ASN A 723 -83.83 -44.94 -21.13
N ALA A 724 -82.57 -44.96 -21.54
CA ALA A 724 -82.05 -44.04 -22.57
C ALA A 724 -82.70 -44.27 -23.95
N SER A 725 -82.97 -45.54 -24.30
CA SER A 725 -83.65 -45.97 -25.52
C SER A 725 -85.11 -45.50 -25.58
N THR A 726 -85.82 -45.60 -24.45
CA THR A 726 -87.21 -45.11 -24.31
C THR A 726 -87.32 -43.60 -24.61
N TRP A 727 -86.28 -42.83 -24.31
CA TRP A 727 -86.20 -41.39 -24.58
C TRP A 727 -85.48 -41.03 -25.87
N LEU A 728 -85.05 -42.02 -26.67
CA LEU A 728 -84.30 -41.86 -27.92
C LEU A 728 -83.11 -40.90 -27.75
N TYR A 729 -82.26 -41.17 -26.76
CA TYR A 729 -81.06 -40.36 -26.56
C TYR A 729 -80.20 -40.35 -27.82
N GLN A 730 -79.94 -39.15 -28.35
CA GLN A 730 -79.12 -38.94 -29.54
C GLN A 730 -77.88 -38.15 -29.16
N GLY A 731 -76.72 -38.68 -29.49
CA GLY A 731 -75.43 -38.08 -29.19
C GLY A 731 -74.45 -39.05 -28.55
N TYR A 732 -73.34 -38.49 -28.09
CA TYR A 732 -72.24 -39.25 -27.52
C TYR A 732 -72.47 -39.61 -26.04
N PHE A 733 -73.10 -40.77 -25.80
CA PHE A 733 -73.45 -41.28 -24.46
C PHE A 733 -72.77 -42.61 -24.15
N ALA A 734 -72.76 -43.01 -22.86
CA ALA A 734 -72.21 -44.31 -22.46
C ALA A 734 -73.16 -45.45 -22.87
N GLU A 735 -74.46 -45.17 -22.85
CA GLU A 735 -75.54 -46.09 -23.18
C GLU A 735 -75.62 -46.42 -24.68
N ASP A 736 -75.00 -45.61 -25.55
CA ASP A 736 -74.77 -45.92 -26.96
C ASP A 736 -73.57 -46.88 -27.08
N VAL A 737 -73.85 -48.17 -26.85
CA VAL A 737 -72.84 -49.24 -26.77
C VAL A 737 -72.35 -49.68 -28.14
N ASN A 738 -73.10 -49.39 -29.20
CA ASN A 738 -72.74 -49.71 -30.57
C ASN A 738 -72.00 -48.54 -31.28
N GLY A 739 -72.14 -47.32 -30.77
CA GLY A 739 -71.46 -46.11 -31.24
C GLY A 739 -72.09 -45.39 -32.42
N ASP A 740 -73.33 -45.70 -32.81
CA ASP A 740 -74.02 -45.13 -33.97
C ASP A 740 -74.71 -43.78 -33.69
N GLY A 741 -74.65 -43.31 -32.44
CA GLY A 741 -75.12 -42.00 -32.00
C GLY A 741 -76.59 -41.96 -31.61
N ILE A 742 -77.28 -43.11 -31.60
CA ILE A 742 -78.68 -43.22 -31.18
C ILE A 742 -78.81 -44.42 -30.26
N VAL A 743 -79.23 -44.20 -29.02
CA VAL A 743 -79.54 -45.33 -28.12
C VAL A 743 -80.88 -45.93 -28.54
N ASP A 744 -80.87 -47.14 -29.08
CA ASP A 744 -82.10 -47.82 -29.55
C ASP A 744 -82.12 -49.34 -29.30
N GLY A 745 -83.00 -50.07 -29.99
CA GLY A 745 -83.11 -51.52 -29.83
C GLY A 745 -81.86 -52.31 -30.25
N THR A 746 -80.97 -51.72 -31.04
CA THR A 746 -79.72 -52.36 -31.48
C THR A 746 -78.64 -52.36 -30.40
N ASP A 747 -78.60 -51.35 -29.53
CA ASP A 747 -77.82 -51.34 -28.30
C ASP A 747 -78.31 -52.40 -27.31
N MET A 748 -79.64 -52.49 -27.18
CA MET A 748 -80.28 -53.48 -26.31
C MET A 748 -79.96 -54.93 -26.72
N LEU A 749 -79.79 -55.20 -28.02
CA LEU A 749 -79.37 -56.53 -28.47
C LEU A 749 -77.96 -56.90 -27.99
N ILE A 750 -77.05 -55.93 -27.87
CA ILE A 750 -75.69 -56.18 -27.38
C ILE A 750 -75.74 -56.49 -25.88
N ILE A 751 -76.47 -55.68 -25.11
CA ILE A 751 -76.57 -55.88 -23.67
C ILE A 751 -77.29 -57.18 -23.31
N ASP A 752 -78.42 -57.50 -23.96
CA ASP A 752 -79.18 -58.72 -23.69
C ASP A 752 -78.33 -59.97 -23.92
N ASN A 753 -77.59 -59.99 -25.03
CA ASN A 753 -76.72 -61.11 -25.38
C ASN A 753 -75.58 -61.27 -24.37
N ASN A 754 -74.93 -60.17 -23.98
CA ASN A 754 -73.79 -60.25 -23.06
C ASN A 754 -74.23 -60.48 -21.60
N SER A 755 -75.36 -59.92 -21.19
CA SER A 755 -75.98 -60.14 -19.88
C SER A 755 -76.40 -61.60 -19.70
N ALA A 756 -76.99 -62.22 -20.73
CA ALA A 756 -77.34 -63.65 -20.72
C ALA A 756 -76.12 -64.57 -20.54
N HIS A 757 -74.92 -64.10 -20.94
CA HIS A 757 -73.66 -64.83 -20.77
C HIS A 757 -72.91 -64.47 -19.48
N VAL A 758 -73.45 -63.56 -18.64
CA VAL A 758 -72.84 -63.10 -17.39
C VAL A 758 -71.39 -62.66 -17.63
N VAL A 759 -71.20 -61.77 -18.61
CA VAL A 759 -69.86 -61.26 -18.93
C VAL A 759 -69.38 -60.40 -17.77
N THR A 760 -68.26 -60.76 -17.16
CA THR A 760 -67.62 -60.03 -16.05
C THR A 760 -66.17 -59.69 -16.39
N VAL A 761 -65.60 -58.71 -15.70
CA VAL A 761 -64.15 -58.46 -15.74
C VAL A 761 -63.42 -59.72 -15.26
N LYS A 762 -62.36 -60.09 -15.98
CA LYS A 762 -61.38 -61.08 -15.53
C LYS A 762 -60.04 -60.40 -15.35
N SER A 763 -59.46 -60.56 -14.17
CA SER A 763 -58.17 -59.96 -13.82
C SER A 763 -57.40 -60.89 -12.88
N PRO A 764 -56.11 -60.64 -12.64
CA PRO A 764 -55.34 -61.39 -11.64
C PRO A 764 -55.88 -61.29 -10.19
N LEU A 765 -56.85 -60.40 -9.93
CA LEU A 765 -57.47 -60.22 -8.62
C LEU A 765 -58.65 -61.19 -8.36
N ASN A 766 -59.37 -61.61 -9.40
CA ASN A 766 -60.66 -62.33 -9.30
C ASN A 766 -60.77 -63.51 -10.25
#